data_AF-A0A437R0I0-F1
#
_entry.id   AF-A0A437R0I0-F1
#
_cell.length_a   1.000
_cell.length_b   1.000
_cell.length_c   1.000
_cell.angle_alpha   90.00
_cell.angle_beta   90.00
_cell.angle_gamma   90.00
#
_symmetry.space_group_name_H-M   'P 1'
#
loop_
_entity.id
_entity.type
_entity.pdbx_description
1 polymer ?
#
loop_
_entity_poly.entity_id
_entity_poly.type
_entity_poly.pdbx_seq_one_letter_code
_entity_poly.pdbx_strand_id
1 'polypeptide(L)'
;MKNFQLSSIAVATALLLSGCGGAGKDPDPTNHPTPASTVAELSGAVVKGTLTGAKVALAAVNGTSVTLDGSAVTDAKGLISNLKLTSAPGYAFNGLYRVTVSTDANSKMVCDAVRCGDISLGQNLTGAALGTLQLQSLVWIKATLGATADGKADAAFQANALSTLASGLLTQAITQGRSISALESLAPAQLEYSSLLLRILGVEANNLNLFTEALVSAEAAVNLETASNNTKLLSLLNAAFADFAPGENLQTNLTASAALVNSAAAGDFEAAVALREKVLAAWALHPVITELGLDATKLIDLKLPLVAELKAGGPVREYTTADRIATATITARGAIGEGEAIGKAFDGDSKTKWLDNKGIPSVEAPSWAIVKFAEAVPVSTLSITSANDADSRDPENFNIEGSNDGVSWTPLASFAGVSFAERYQTQDFGFSNTLAYRQYRVNITKNKGNDSLMQLAEIELIGPVYADIDHSDAGGNITSRGAISASESADRVFDNDGKTKWLDNKGIPTADAPSWVQIDLAEAKAVGTLALTSANDADSRDPENFNLQGSNDGGASWSTVATFAGESFAKRAERRTFSTGNSLAFSSYRLNITKNKGNDTLMQVAEVELIGPQIAAKDHSAGALITARGAIGDAESPDKAFDDKTSTKWLDNKGVPSVELPTWVMAKLPEAKAVNLLAITSANDADSRDPENFSLEASMDGVYWVKLQSWAGVSFDGRLTRQQFPFSNDVGFSYYRLNITKNKGNDSLMQIAEIELIGPDYVAQDVSSLPGVTIKARAAISPSESGEQVFDNNHLTKWLDNGGAPTVAAPAWVSVGLAQSQIVSAVAITSANDAPSRDIENFSLLGSNDGTTWVKITDVAGLNFAGRYERQVLSFGNGRAYQHYKVDISKNKGNDSLTQVAELELLGPVLE
;
A
#
# COMPACT_ATOMS: atom_id res chain seq x y z
N MET A 1 -45.95 -30.20 40.62
CA MET A 1 -45.01 -29.10 40.32
C MET A 1 -44.83 -29.09 38.81
N LYS A 2 -45.14 -27.96 38.17
CA LYS A 2 -45.62 -27.90 36.79
C LYS A 2 -44.46 -27.93 35.78
N ASN A 3 -44.44 -29.00 34.98
CA ASN A 3 -43.65 -29.14 33.76
C ASN A 3 -44.42 -28.52 32.58
N PHE A 4 -43.73 -27.86 31.65
CA PHE A 4 -44.22 -27.67 30.29
C PHE A 4 -43.13 -28.02 29.29
N GLN A 5 -43.39 -29.06 28.50
CA GLN A 5 -42.67 -29.44 27.30
C GLN A 5 -43.19 -28.61 26.12
N LEU A 6 -42.26 -28.20 25.24
CA LEU A 6 -42.57 -27.78 23.88
C LEU A 6 -42.67 -29.00 22.96
N SER A 7 -43.70 -29.07 22.13
CA SER A 7 -43.55 -29.22 20.67
C SER A 7 -44.92 -29.29 19.94
N SER A 8 -44.97 -28.59 18.80
CA SER A 8 -45.73 -28.88 17.56
C SER A 8 -47.17 -28.36 17.37
N ILE A 9 -47.35 -27.72 16.20
CA ILE A 9 -48.54 -27.64 15.30
C ILE A 9 -49.49 -26.43 15.43
N ALA A 10 -49.28 -25.48 14.50
CA ALA A 10 -50.15 -25.05 13.39
C ALA A 10 -51.57 -24.45 13.60
N VAL A 11 -51.77 -23.34 12.86
CA VAL A 11 -52.99 -22.86 12.16
C VAL A 11 -53.99 -21.95 12.91
N ALA A 12 -54.11 -20.76 12.31
CA ALA A 12 -55.25 -19.87 12.16
C ALA A 12 -55.94 -19.30 13.41
N THR A 13 -55.87 -17.97 13.54
CA THR A 13 -57.01 -17.21 14.05
C THR A 13 -57.11 -15.89 13.29
N ALA A 14 -58.05 -15.86 12.35
CA ALA A 14 -58.54 -14.64 11.72
C ALA A 14 -59.32 -13.84 12.78
N LEU A 15 -58.89 -12.62 13.05
CA LEU A 15 -59.62 -11.67 13.88
C LEU A 15 -60.60 -10.88 13.01
N LEU A 16 -61.87 -11.14 13.26
CA LEU A 16 -63.01 -10.33 12.84
C LEU A 16 -62.94 -8.95 13.51
N LEU A 17 -62.83 -7.89 12.70
CA LEU A 17 -63.24 -6.54 13.07
C LEU A 17 -64.31 -6.09 12.08
N SER A 18 -65.57 -6.26 12.51
CA SER A 18 -66.73 -5.65 11.87
C SER A 18 -66.93 -4.24 12.44
N GLY A 19 -66.80 -3.22 11.59
CA GLY A 19 -67.17 -1.84 11.87
C GLY A 19 -67.89 -1.24 10.67
N CYS A 20 -69.16 -0.88 10.85
CA CYS A 20 -70.07 -0.33 9.84
C CYS A 20 -69.58 0.97 9.18
N GLY A 21 -69.86 1.16 7.88
CA GLY A 21 -69.90 2.50 7.29
C GLY A 21 -69.91 2.62 5.76
N GLY A 22 -71.09 2.57 5.15
CA GLY A 22 -71.42 3.41 3.98
C GLY A 22 -71.14 2.85 2.57
N ALA A 23 -72.23 2.63 1.82
CA ALA A 23 -72.22 2.30 0.40
C ALA A 23 -71.41 3.31 -0.43
N GLY A 24 -70.49 2.80 -1.26
CA GLY A 24 -69.81 3.54 -2.33
C GLY A 24 -68.28 3.50 -2.36
N LYS A 25 -67.61 2.89 -1.37
CA LYS A 25 -66.13 2.81 -1.30
C LYS A 25 -65.60 1.50 -0.70
N ASP A 26 -66.18 0.35 -1.06
CA ASP A 26 -65.45 -0.91 -0.82
C ASP A 26 -64.20 -0.93 -1.72
N PRO A 27 -62.99 -1.16 -1.17
CA PRO A 27 -61.80 -1.32 -2.00
C PRO A 27 -61.98 -2.55 -2.87
N ASP A 28 -62.18 -2.32 -4.17
CA ASP A 28 -62.23 -3.36 -5.18
C ASP A 28 -60.86 -4.06 -5.24
N PRO A 29 -60.74 -5.34 -4.87
CA PRO A 29 -59.47 -6.07 -4.91
C PRO A 29 -58.92 -6.22 -6.35
N THR A 30 -59.73 -5.90 -7.37
CA THR A 30 -59.30 -5.83 -8.78
C THR A 30 -58.79 -4.45 -9.20
N ASN A 31 -58.91 -3.43 -8.34
CA ASN A 31 -58.49 -2.05 -8.60
C ASN A 31 -57.25 -1.65 -7.79
N HIS A 32 -56.18 -2.44 -7.92
CA HIS A 32 -54.84 -2.08 -7.44
C HIS A 32 -54.05 -1.47 -8.61
N PRO A 33 -53.27 -0.39 -8.41
CA PRO A 33 -52.41 0.13 -9.47
C PRO A 33 -51.44 -0.97 -9.90
N THR A 34 -51.39 -1.26 -11.21
CA THR A 34 -50.36 -2.15 -11.75
C THR A 34 -49.00 -1.55 -11.40
N PRO A 35 -48.08 -2.28 -10.72
CA PRO A 35 -46.79 -1.73 -10.37
C PRO A 35 -46.08 -1.21 -11.63
N ALA A 36 -45.57 0.02 -11.60
CA ALA A 36 -44.86 0.57 -12.74
C ALA A 36 -43.50 -0.16 -12.92
N SER A 37 -43.11 -0.41 -14.16
CA SER A 37 -41.73 -0.75 -14.49
C SER A 37 -40.84 0.49 -14.39
N THR A 38 -39.58 0.31 -14.03
CA THR A 38 -38.55 1.35 -14.07
C THR A 38 -37.72 1.18 -15.34
N VAL A 39 -37.38 2.29 -15.98
CA VAL A 39 -36.38 2.35 -17.06
C VAL A 39 -35.11 3.01 -16.53
N ALA A 40 -33.96 2.41 -16.80
CA ALA A 40 -32.64 3.02 -16.62
C ALA A 40 -31.94 3.19 -17.98
N GLU A 41 -31.24 4.31 -18.17
CA GLU A 41 -30.50 4.66 -19.39
C GLU A 41 -29.00 4.60 -19.14
N LEU A 42 -28.27 3.87 -19.97
CA LEU A 42 -26.81 3.73 -19.86
C LEU A 42 -26.12 4.28 -21.10
N SER A 43 -24.93 4.82 -20.89
CA SER A 43 -23.97 5.12 -21.95
C SER A 43 -22.64 4.44 -21.66
N GLY A 44 -21.82 4.25 -22.67
CA GLY A 44 -20.49 3.69 -22.46
C GLY A 44 -19.58 3.84 -23.66
N ALA A 45 -18.29 3.68 -23.40
CA ALA A 45 -17.27 3.61 -24.43
C ALA A 45 -16.57 2.26 -24.35
N VAL A 46 -16.36 1.66 -25.52
CA VAL A 46 -15.69 0.38 -25.68
C VAL A 46 -14.41 0.60 -26.47
N VAL A 47 -13.27 0.43 -25.81
CA VAL A 47 -11.97 0.79 -26.39
C VAL A 47 -11.04 -0.42 -26.32
N LYS A 48 -10.90 -1.10 -27.46
CA LYS A 48 -9.87 -2.09 -27.74
C LYS A 48 -9.73 -2.04 -29.25
N GLY A 49 -8.98 -1.05 -29.72
CA GLY A 49 -9.24 -0.43 -31.02
C GLY A 49 -10.60 0.23 -31.11
N THR A 50 -10.90 0.82 -32.26
CA THR A 50 -12.28 1.18 -32.60
C THR A 50 -13.08 -0.11 -32.84
N LEU A 51 -13.81 -0.59 -31.81
CA LEU A 51 -14.58 -1.83 -31.84
C LEU A 51 -16.06 -1.57 -32.19
N THR A 52 -16.46 -1.91 -33.42
CA THR A 52 -17.82 -1.73 -33.95
C THR A 52 -18.61 -3.04 -33.96
N GLY A 53 -19.92 -2.97 -33.74
CA GLY A 53 -20.82 -4.13 -33.86
C GLY A 53 -20.66 -5.18 -32.75
N ALA A 54 -20.04 -4.83 -31.62
CA ALA A 54 -19.92 -5.72 -30.46
C ALA A 54 -21.18 -5.63 -29.59
N LYS A 55 -21.69 -6.77 -29.13
CA LYS A 55 -22.94 -6.87 -28.37
C LYS A 55 -22.72 -6.61 -26.89
N VAL A 56 -23.64 -5.90 -26.26
CA VAL A 56 -23.60 -5.64 -24.81
C VAL A 56 -24.65 -6.48 -24.09
N ALA A 57 -24.20 -7.12 -23.01
CA ALA A 57 -25.02 -7.82 -22.06
C ALA A 57 -24.79 -7.24 -20.67
N LEU A 58 -25.83 -7.25 -19.84
CA LEU A 58 -25.75 -6.86 -18.44
C LEU A 58 -26.25 -7.99 -17.56
N ALA A 59 -25.54 -8.23 -16.46
CA ALA A 59 -25.96 -9.12 -15.40
C ALA A 59 -25.84 -8.39 -14.07
N ALA A 60 -26.92 -8.40 -13.26
CA ALA A 60 -26.81 -7.93 -11.89
C ALA A 60 -25.88 -8.88 -11.13
N VAL A 61 -24.93 -8.32 -10.36
CA VAL A 61 -23.96 -9.14 -9.61
C VAL A 61 -24.66 -9.97 -8.52
N ASN A 62 -25.82 -9.51 -8.06
CA ASN A 62 -26.69 -10.23 -7.12
C ASN A 62 -27.60 -11.30 -7.79
N GLY A 63 -27.46 -11.55 -9.09
CA GLY A 63 -28.23 -12.56 -9.83
C GLY A 63 -29.64 -12.12 -10.26
N THR A 64 -30.01 -10.85 -10.06
CA THR A 64 -31.29 -10.32 -10.56
C THR A 64 -31.32 -10.31 -12.09
N SER A 65 -32.38 -10.85 -12.68
CA SER A 65 -32.62 -10.82 -14.13
C SER A 65 -32.87 -9.40 -14.61
N VAL A 66 -32.17 -8.97 -15.67
CA VAL A 66 -32.35 -7.67 -16.31
C VAL A 66 -32.69 -7.88 -17.78
N THR A 67 -33.64 -7.11 -18.30
CA THR A 67 -33.98 -7.14 -19.73
C THR A 67 -33.46 -5.88 -20.40
N LEU A 68 -32.74 -6.07 -21.51
CA LEU A 68 -32.28 -5.00 -22.39
C LEU A 68 -33.35 -4.71 -23.44
N ASP A 69 -33.67 -3.44 -23.64
CA ASP A 69 -34.63 -3.04 -24.66
C ASP A 69 -33.93 -2.93 -26.02
N GLY A 70 -33.96 -4.03 -26.79
CA GLY A 70 -33.42 -4.10 -28.15
C GLY A 70 -31.98 -4.60 -28.25
N SER A 71 -31.39 -4.51 -29.45
CA SER A 71 -30.01 -4.93 -29.71
C SER A 71 -29.02 -3.82 -29.34
N ALA A 72 -28.29 -4.03 -28.24
CA ALA A 72 -27.24 -3.12 -27.79
C ALA A 72 -25.91 -3.44 -28.47
N VAL A 73 -25.59 -2.74 -29.55
CA VAL A 73 -24.31 -2.90 -30.28
C VAL A 73 -23.51 -1.61 -30.29
N THR A 74 -22.18 -1.72 -30.23
CA THR A 74 -21.29 -0.57 -30.37
C THR A 74 -21.41 0.07 -31.75
N ASP A 75 -21.41 1.40 -31.79
CA ASP A 75 -21.46 2.17 -33.03
C ASP A 75 -20.10 2.22 -33.76
N ALA A 76 -20.02 3.00 -34.84
CA ALA A 76 -18.81 3.15 -35.65
C ALA A 76 -17.63 3.82 -34.91
N LYS A 77 -17.86 4.39 -33.73
CA LYS A 77 -16.84 4.99 -32.85
C LYS A 77 -16.57 4.13 -31.60
N GLY A 78 -17.16 2.94 -31.50
CA GLY A 78 -17.07 2.11 -30.30
C GLY A 78 -17.89 2.64 -29.13
N LEU A 79 -18.84 3.56 -29.38
CA LEU A 79 -19.68 4.14 -28.34
C LEU A 79 -21.03 3.41 -28.26
N ILE A 80 -21.63 3.49 -27.09
CA ILE A 80 -22.99 3.04 -26.81
C ILE A 80 -23.74 4.21 -26.21
N SER A 81 -24.81 4.62 -26.87
CA SER A 81 -25.67 5.71 -26.45
C SER A 81 -27.09 5.20 -26.20
N ASN A 82 -27.72 5.69 -25.13
CA ASN A 82 -29.13 5.46 -24.82
C ASN A 82 -29.52 3.98 -24.68
N LEU A 83 -28.66 3.19 -24.03
CA LEU A 83 -28.96 1.80 -23.72
C LEU A 83 -30.04 1.72 -22.64
N LYS A 84 -31.22 1.20 -22.98
CA LYS A 84 -32.36 1.14 -22.05
C LYS A 84 -32.47 -0.22 -21.38
N LEU A 85 -32.64 -0.19 -20.08
CA LEU A 85 -32.89 -1.35 -19.22
C LEU A 85 -34.28 -1.18 -18.62
N THR A 86 -35.12 -2.19 -18.76
CA THR A 86 -36.46 -2.19 -18.14
C THR A 86 -36.52 -3.23 -17.03
N SER A 87 -36.92 -2.79 -15.84
CA SER A 87 -37.12 -3.67 -14.69
C SER A 87 -38.48 -4.38 -14.75
N ALA A 88 -38.63 -5.46 -13.99
CA ALA A 88 -39.95 -6.01 -13.71
C ALA A 88 -40.82 -4.99 -12.96
N PRO A 89 -42.15 -4.98 -13.15
CA PRO A 89 -43.10 -4.15 -12.38
C PRO A 89 -42.79 -4.14 -10.88
N GLY A 90 -42.61 -2.96 -10.29
CA GLY A 90 -42.36 -2.80 -8.85
C GLY A 90 -40.89 -2.82 -8.39
N TYR A 91 -39.93 -2.92 -9.31
CA TYR A 91 -38.50 -2.94 -8.99
C TYR A 91 -37.79 -1.67 -9.47
N ALA A 92 -36.97 -1.06 -8.61
CA ALA A 92 -36.04 0.02 -8.95
C ALA A 92 -34.66 -0.54 -9.32
N PHE A 93 -33.85 0.21 -10.07
CA PHE A 93 -32.42 -0.09 -10.23
C PHE A 93 -31.65 0.58 -9.09
N ASN A 94 -30.95 -0.20 -8.28
CA ASN A 94 -30.03 0.32 -7.28
C ASN A 94 -29.05 -0.78 -6.88
N GLY A 95 -28.03 -1.00 -7.69
CA GLY A 95 -27.09 -2.08 -7.44
C GLY A 95 -25.92 -2.14 -8.41
N LEU A 96 -25.03 -3.08 -8.15
CA LEU A 96 -23.88 -3.35 -9.00
C LEU A 96 -24.24 -4.29 -10.14
N TYR A 97 -23.84 -3.91 -11.35
CA TYR A 97 -24.04 -4.67 -12.57
C TYR A 97 -22.70 -4.92 -13.25
N ARG A 98 -22.54 -6.13 -13.77
CA ARG A 98 -21.46 -6.48 -14.70
C ARG A 98 -21.94 -6.18 -16.12
N VAL A 99 -21.28 -5.23 -16.77
CA VAL A 99 -21.42 -5.01 -18.21
C VAL A 99 -20.44 -5.93 -18.91
N THR A 100 -20.91 -6.70 -19.88
CA THR A 100 -20.09 -7.57 -20.73
C THR A 100 -20.30 -7.20 -22.19
N VAL A 101 -19.25 -6.76 -22.86
CA VAL A 101 -19.24 -6.48 -24.29
C VAL A 101 -18.58 -7.66 -25.01
N SER A 102 -19.31 -8.32 -25.89
CA SER A 102 -18.90 -9.55 -26.57
C SER A 102 -18.81 -9.35 -28.08
N THR A 103 -17.76 -9.90 -28.70
CA THR A 103 -17.64 -9.93 -30.16
C THR A 103 -18.34 -11.15 -30.76
N ASP A 104 -18.89 -10.96 -31.97
CA ASP A 104 -19.41 -12.04 -32.81
C ASP A 104 -18.99 -11.88 -34.27
N ALA A 105 -19.58 -12.66 -35.18
CA ALA A 105 -19.25 -12.65 -36.61
C ALA A 105 -19.48 -11.28 -37.30
N ASN A 106 -20.27 -10.38 -36.72
CA ASN A 106 -20.53 -9.04 -37.24
C ASN A 106 -19.65 -7.97 -36.58
N SER A 107 -18.88 -8.34 -35.56
CA SER A 107 -17.99 -7.42 -34.86
C SER A 107 -16.70 -7.19 -35.64
N LYS A 108 -16.17 -5.98 -35.50
CA LYS A 108 -14.99 -5.52 -36.22
C LYS A 108 -14.19 -4.58 -35.34
N MET A 109 -12.89 -4.81 -35.24
CA MET A 109 -11.95 -3.95 -34.51
C MET A 109 -10.95 -3.34 -35.48
N VAL A 110 -10.69 -2.04 -35.37
CA VAL A 110 -9.49 -1.44 -35.97
C VAL A 110 -8.30 -1.79 -35.08
N CYS A 111 -7.26 -2.41 -35.63
CA CYS A 111 -6.09 -2.81 -34.88
C CYS A 111 -5.40 -1.57 -34.29
N ASP A 112 -5.27 -1.54 -32.96
CA ASP A 112 -4.61 -0.48 -32.19
C ASP A 112 -3.24 -0.88 -31.65
N ALA A 113 -2.71 -2.02 -32.09
CA ALA A 113 -1.35 -2.46 -31.82
C ALA A 113 -0.57 -2.61 -33.13
N VAL A 114 0.75 -2.81 -33.03
CA VAL A 114 1.60 -3.00 -34.22
C VAL A 114 1.21 -4.27 -34.97
N ARG A 115 0.92 -5.34 -34.23
CA ARG A 115 0.58 -6.66 -34.79
C ARG A 115 -0.64 -7.25 -34.08
N CYS A 116 -1.80 -7.20 -34.73
CA CYS A 116 -2.98 -7.96 -34.30
C CYS A 116 -3.03 -9.29 -35.06
N GLY A 117 -2.05 -10.17 -34.82
CA GLY A 117 -1.84 -11.38 -35.62
C GLY A 117 -1.29 -11.02 -37.01
N ASP A 118 -2.04 -11.37 -38.06
CA ASP A 118 -1.71 -11.02 -39.45
C ASP A 118 -2.18 -9.61 -39.86
N ILE A 119 -2.88 -8.90 -38.95
CA ILE A 119 -3.47 -7.58 -39.22
C ILE A 119 -2.57 -6.48 -38.69
N SER A 120 -2.16 -5.56 -39.56
CA SER A 120 -1.34 -4.39 -39.20
C SER A 120 -2.14 -3.29 -38.49
N LEU A 121 -1.45 -2.43 -37.76
CA LEU A 121 -1.99 -1.19 -37.16
C LEU A 121 -2.91 -0.43 -38.13
N GLY A 122 -4.09 -0.01 -37.64
CA GLY A 122 -5.08 0.73 -38.41
C GLY A 122 -5.92 -0.10 -39.38
N GLN A 123 -5.61 -1.40 -39.57
CA GLN A 123 -6.42 -2.31 -40.40
C GLN A 123 -7.48 -3.04 -39.58
N ASN A 124 -8.44 -3.63 -40.28
CA ASN A 124 -9.62 -4.21 -39.65
C ASN A 124 -9.46 -5.70 -39.33
N LEU A 125 -9.59 -6.03 -38.05
CA LEU A 125 -9.65 -7.38 -37.49
C LEU A 125 -11.12 -7.85 -37.44
N THR A 126 -11.40 -9.04 -37.98
CA THR A 126 -12.75 -9.66 -37.98
C THR A 126 -12.67 -11.18 -37.77
N GLY A 127 -13.79 -11.82 -37.44
CA GLY A 127 -13.91 -13.27 -37.43
C GLY A 127 -12.96 -13.97 -36.45
N ALA A 128 -12.24 -15.00 -36.92
CA ALA A 128 -11.43 -15.88 -36.08
C ALA A 128 -10.31 -15.16 -35.32
N ALA A 129 -9.75 -14.08 -35.86
CA ALA A 129 -8.65 -13.35 -35.25
C ALA A 129 -9.11 -12.41 -34.10
N LEU A 130 -10.39 -12.00 -34.10
CA LEU A 130 -11.04 -11.37 -32.92
C LEU A 130 -11.36 -12.41 -31.84
N GLY A 131 -11.81 -13.60 -32.25
CA GLY A 131 -12.35 -14.60 -31.35
C GLY A 131 -13.69 -14.17 -30.72
N THR A 132 -14.10 -14.87 -29.66
CA THR A 132 -15.23 -14.51 -28.81
C THR A 132 -14.75 -13.65 -27.63
N LEU A 133 -14.15 -12.50 -27.95
CA LEU A 133 -13.64 -11.55 -26.96
C LEU A 133 -14.77 -11.08 -26.05
N GLN A 134 -14.49 -11.03 -24.74
CA GLN A 134 -15.37 -10.43 -23.74
C GLN A 134 -14.62 -9.34 -22.99
N LEU A 135 -15.08 -8.10 -23.13
CA LEU A 135 -14.63 -6.98 -22.32
C LEU A 135 -15.65 -6.72 -21.22
N GLN A 136 -15.17 -6.50 -19.99
CA GLN A 136 -16.03 -6.37 -18.82
C GLN A 136 -15.78 -5.08 -18.07
N SER A 137 -16.83 -4.58 -17.43
CA SER A 137 -16.75 -3.48 -16.48
C SER A 137 -17.80 -3.66 -15.40
N LEU A 138 -17.54 -3.12 -14.21
CA LEU A 138 -18.48 -3.09 -13.10
C LEU A 138 -19.04 -1.68 -12.97
N VAL A 139 -20.36 -1.55 -13.05
CA VAL A 139 -21.06 -0.26 -13.01
C VAL A 139 -22.20 -0.31 -11.99
N TRP A 140 -22.33 0.76 -11.21
CA TRP A 140 -23.50 0.93 -10.36
C TRP A 140 -24.61 1.61 -11.16
N ILE A 141 -25.80 1.01 -11.17
CA ILE A 141 -26.96 1.58 -11.85
C ILE A 141 -27.97 2.00 -10.80
N LYS A 142 -28.40 3.26 -10.87
CA LYS A 142 -29.38 3.85 -9.95
C LYS A 142 -30.48 4.56 -10.74
N ALA A 143 -31.69 3.99 -10.73
CA ALA A 143 -32.89 4.61 -11.27
C ALA A 143 -34.07 4.34 -10.32
N THR A 144 -34.83 5.38 -9.98
CA THR A 144 -35.91 5.32 -8.99
C THR A 144 -37.10 4.50 -9.48
N LEU A 145 -37.91 4.00 -8.56
CA LEU A 145 -39.11 3.22 -8.91
C LEU A 145 -40.05 4.03 -9.81
N GLY A 146 -40.41 3.48 -10.97
CA GLY A 146 -41.26 4.14 -11.96
C GLY A 146 -40.59 5.21 -12.81
N ALA A 147 -39.25 5.35 -12.78
CA ALA A 147 -38.54 6.25 -13.68
C ALA A 147 -38.79 5.88 -15.15
N THR A 148 -38.94 6.90 -15.99
CA THR A 148 -39.11 6.77 -17.45
C THR A 148 -37.88 7.33 -18.14
N ALA A 149 -37.54 6.81 -19.32
CA ALA A 149 -36.44 7.34 -20.13
C ALA A 149 -36.58 8.86 -20.36
N ASP A 150 -35.55 9.62 -19.99
CA ASP A 150 -35.45 11.07 -20.10
C ASP A 150 -34.35 11.53 -21.08
N GLY A 151 -33.62 10.57 -21.66
CA GLY A 151 -32.53 10.79 -22.61
C GLY A 151 -31.20 11.15 -21.95
N LYS A 152 -31.08 11.02 -20.63
CA LYS A 152 -29.82 11.18 -19.88
C LYS A 152 -29.39 9.84 -19.32
N ALA A 153 -28.10 9.53 -19.44
CA ALA A 153 -27.57 8.30 -18.87
C ALA A 153 -27.57 8.37 -17.33
N ASP A 154 -28.27 7.42 -16.70
CA ASP A 154 -28.24 7.15 -15.26
C ASP A 154 -26.90 6.55 -14.81
N ALA A 155 -26.19 5.88 -15.71
CA ALA A 155 -24.85 5.37 -15.47
C ALA A 155 -24.00 5.33 -16.75
N ALA A 156 -22.69 5.51 -16.59
CA ALA A 156 -21.71 5.39 -17.65
C ALA A 156 -20.71 4.26 -17.34
N PHE A 157 -20.21 3.57 -18.37
CA PHE A 157 -19.18 2.55 -18.21
C PHE A 157 -18.05 2.67 -19.24
N GLN A 158 -16.87 2.18 -18.87
CA GLN A 158 -15.72 1.99 -19.75
C GLN A 158 -15.43 0.49 -19.87
N ALA A 159 -15.52 -0.07 -21.08
CA ALA A 159 -15.18 -1.48 -21.34
C ALA A 159 -13.93 -1.57 -22.24
N ASN A 160 -12.84 -2.02 -21.67
CA ASN A 160 -11.53 -2.13 -22.32
C ASN A 160 -10.72 -3.25 -21.64
N ALA A 161 -9.51 -3.55 -22.10
CA ALA A 161 -8.70 -4.62 -21.51
C ALA A 161 -8.39 -4.35 -20.03
N LEU A 162 -8.09 -3.09 -19.66
CA LEU A 162 -7.73 -2.71 -18.30
C LEU A 162 -8.93 -2.83 -17.34
N SER A 163 -10.09 -2.32 -17.73
CA SER A 163 -11.31 -2.46 -16.91
C SER A 163 -11.76 -3.91 -16.80
N THR A 164 -11.50 -4.74 -17.82
CA THR A 164 -11.77 -6.19 -17.78
C THR A 164 -10.89 -6.89 -16.74
N LEU A 165 -9.58 -6.63 -16.77
CA LEU A 165 -8.61 -7.22 -15.83
C LEU A 165 -8.88 -6.74 -14.39
N ALA A 166 -9.13 -5.44 -14.19
CA ALA A 166 -9.46 -4.88 -12.88
C ALA A 166 -10.80 -5.42 -12.34
N SER A 167 -11.80 -5.59 -13.20
CA SER A 167 -13.07 -6.25 -12.85
C SER A 167 -12.87 -7.69 -12.40
N GLY A 168 -11.91 -8.41 -13.01
CA GLY A 168 -11.53 -9.77 -12.62
C GLY A 168 -11.01 -9.82 -11.19
N LEU A 169 -10.03 -8.98 -10.87
CA LEU A 169 -9.46 -8.86 -9.52
C LEU A 169 -10.51 -8.48 -8.47
N LEU A 170 -11.32 -7.45 -8.76
CA LEU A 170 -12.38 -7.01 -7.85
C LEU A 170 -13.46 -8.10 -7.66
N THR A 171 -13.86 -8.82 -8.73
CA THR A 171 -14.81 -9.95 -8.60
C THR A 171 -14.24 -11.07 -7.71
N GLN A 172 -12.96 -11.39 -7.86
CA GLN A 172 -12.30 -12.40 -7.05
C GLN A 172 -12.32 -11.99 -5.57
N ALA A 173 -11.99 -10.73 -5.28
CA ALA A 173 -12.04 -10.18 -3.93
C ALA A 173 -13.45 -10.20 -3.33
N ILE A 174 -14.47 -9.84 -4.12
CA ILE A 174 -15.89 -9.92 -3.70
C ILE A 174 -16.25 -11.36 -3.31
N THR A 175 -15.80 -12.33 -4.10
CA THR A 175 -16.01 -13.77 -3.82
C THR A 175 -15.27 -14.20 -2.55
N GLN A 176 -14.15 -13.57 -2.23
CA GLN A 176 -13.35 -13.76 -1.02
C GLN A 176 -13.86 -12.93 0.19
N GLY A 177 -14.99 -12.23 0.05
CA GLY A 177 -15.65 -11.53 1.16
C GLY A 177 -15.55 -10.00 1.14
N ARG A 178 -14.96 -9.38 0.11
CA ARG A 178 -14.94 -7.91 -0.04
C ARG A 178 -16.36 -7.36 -0.15
N SER A 179 -16.76 -6.54 0.82
CA SER A 179 -18.07 -5.87 0.81
C SER A 179 -18.12 -4.73 -0.21
N ILE A 180 -19.20 -4.72 -1.01
CA ILE A 180 -19.52 -3.73 -2.06
C ILE A 180 -21.03 -3.43 -2.10
N SER A 181 -21.68 -3.41 -0.94
CA SER A 181 -23.15 -3.37 -0.84
C SER A 181 -23.78 -2.01 -1.20
N ALA A 182 -22.98 -0.97 -1.43
CA ALA A 182 -23.44 0.39 -1.76
C ALA A 182 -22.53 1.09 -2.80
N LEU A 183 -23.06 2.10 -3.50
CA LEU A 183 -22.30 2.90 -4.48
C LEU A 183 -21.04 3.50 -3.85
N GLU A 184 -21.12 3.99 -2.61
CA GLU A 184 -19.98 4.61 -1.93
C GLU A 184 -18.87 3.62 -1.55
N SER A 185 -19.17 2.32 -1.47
CA SER A 185 -18.16 1.26 -1.29
C SER A 185 -17.53 0.79 -2.60
N LEU A 186 -18.13 1.10 -3.75
CA LEU A 186 -17.65 0.66 -5.07
C LEU A 186 -16.46 1.49 -5.56
N ALA A 187 -16.54 2.81 -5.51
CA ALA A 187 -15.49 3.68 -6.04
C ALA A 187 -14.12 3.47 -5.36
N PRO A 188 -14.04 3.34 -4.02
CA PRO A 188 -12.78 3.00 -3.33
C PRO A 188 -12.25 1.62 -3.72
N ALA A 189 -13.11 0.61 -3.82
CA ALA A 189 -12.70 -0.73 -4.25
C ALA A 189 -12.21 -0.72 -5.71
N GLN A 190 -12.90 0.00 -6.60
CA GLN A 190 -12.46 0.18 -7.98
C GLN A 190 -11.09 0.86 -8.06
N LEU A 191 -10.82 1.86 -7.22
CA LEU A 191 -9.54 2.54 -7.15
C LEU A 191 -8.42 1.63 -6.62
N GLU A 192 -8.71 0.88 -5.58
CA GLU A 192 -7.81 -0.11 -4.96
C GLU A 192 -7.36 -1.16 -5.99
N TYR A 193 -8.31 -1.83 -6.65
CA TYR A 193 -7.98 -2.85 -7.65
C TYR A 193 -7.48 -2.27 -8.98
N SER A 194 -7.76 -1.00 -9.26
CA SER A 194 -7.10 -0.27 -10.35
C SER A 194 -5.62 -0.03 -10.06
N SER A 195 -5.29 0.40 -8.84
CA SER A 195 -3.90 0.60 -8.41
C SER A 195 -3.13 -0.71 -8.36
N LEU A 196 -3.74 -1.79 -7.85
CA LEU A 196 -3.15 -3.13 -7.88
C LEU A 196 -2.83 -3.58 -9.31
N LEU A 197 -3.78 -3.43 -10.25
CA LEU A 197 -3.54 -3.81 -11.64
C LEU A 197 -2.43 -2.96 -12.27
N LEU A 198 -2.45 -1.64 -12.10
CA LEU A 198 -1.41 -0.76 -12.67
C LEU A 198 -0.03 -1.13 -12.13
N ARG A 199 0.07 -1.43 -10.82
CA ARG A 199 1.30 -1.91 -10.19
C ARG A 199 1.76 -3.26 -10.76
N ILE A 200 0.84 -4.21 -10.96
CA ILE A 200 1.13 -5.48 -11.65
C ILE A 200 1.69 -5.21 -13.06
N LEU A 201 1.15 -4.22 -13.78
CA LEU A 201 1.60 -3.80 -15.10
C LEU A 201 2.88 -2.96 -15.09
N GLY A 202 3.51 -2.74 -13.93
CA GLY A 202 4.75 -1.96 -13.81
C GLY A 202 4.53 -0.45 -13.85
N VAL A 203 3.31 0.00 -13.61
CA VAL A 203 2.93 1.42 -13.63
C VAL A 203 2.70 1.90 -12.20
N GLU A 204 3.57 2.78 -11.72
CA GLU A 204 3.36 3.43 -10.44
C GLU A 204 2.41 4.62 -10.60
N ALA A 205 1.13 4.38 -10.31
CA ALA A 205 0.11 5.42 -10.32
C ALA A 205 -0.83 5.27 -9.13
N ASN A 206 -0.89 6.32 -8.32
CA ASN A 206 -1.85 6.45 -7.25
C ASN A 206 -3.03 7.28 -7.77
N ASN A 207 -4.26 6.81 -7.56
CA ASN A 207 -5.52 7.49 -7.86
C ASN A 207 -6.05 7.45 -9.31
N LEU A 208 -5.66 6.48 -10.14
CA LEU A 208 -6.32 6.24 -11.44
C LEU A 208 -7.41 5.17 -11.31
N ASN A 209 -8.65 5.51 -11.68
CA ASN A 209 -9.76 4.56 -11.65
C ASN A 209 -10.06 3.99 -13.04
N LEU A 210 -9.58 2.78 -13.32
CA LEU A 210 -9.69 2.13 -14.64
C LEU A 210 -11.14 1.86 -15.09
N PHE A 211 -12.11 1.98 -14.19
CA PHE A 211 -13.54 1.81 -14.50
C PHE A 211 -14.18 3.08 -15.05
N THR A 212 -13.57 4.25 -14.80
CA THR A 212 -14.12 5.57 -15.17
C THR A 212 -13.20 6.39 -16.06
N GLU A 213 -11.90 6.13 -16.04
CA GLU A 213 -10.93 6.85 -16.87
C GLU A 213 -11.23 6.69 -18.36
N ALA A 214 -11.24 7.81 -19.07
CA ALA A 214 -11.51 7.82 -20.50
C ALA A 214 -10.29 7.31 -21.27
N LEU A 215 -10.52 6.37 -22.19
CA LEU A 215 -9.53 5.88 -23.15
C LEU A 215 -9.96 6.26 -24.57
N VAL A 216 -8.98 6.33 -25.46
CA VAL A 216 -9.19 6.48 -26.91
C VAL A 216 -8.37 5.42 -27.64
N SER A 217 -8.76 5.07 -28.85
CA SER A 217 -8.00 4.08 -29.62
C SER A 217 -6.62 4.63 -30.01
N ALA A 218 -5.56 3.83 -29.77
CA ALA A 218 -4.19 4.16 -30.13
C ALA A 218 -3.84 3.85 -31.60
N GLU A 219 -4.83 3.57 -32.45
CA GLU A 219 -4.63 3.25 -33.88
C GLU A 219 -3.97 4.38 -34.71
N ALA A 220 -3.93 5.62 -34.19
CA ALA A 220 -3.23 6.75 -34.79
C ALA A 220 -2.84 7.81 -33.74
N ALA A 221 -1.71 8.50 -33.91
CA ALA A 221 -1.25 9.51 -32.94
C ALA A 221 -2.20 10.69 -32.79
N VAL A 222 -2.86 11.09 -33.88
CA VAL A 222 -3.85 12.18 -33.89
C VAL A 222 -5.00 11.98 -32.90
N ASN A 223 -5.35 10.72 -32.58
CA ASN A 223 -6.38 10.41 -31.58
C ASN A 223 -5.94 10.80 -30.17
N LEU A 224 -4.63 10.84 -29.93
CA LEU A 224 -4.00 11.01 -28.62
C LEU A 224 -3.29 12.35 -28.46
N GLU A 225 -3.04 13.13 -29.51
CA GLU A 225 -2.31 14.41 -29.46
C GLU A 225 -2.85 15.36 -28.38
N THR A 226 -4.18 15.51 -28.31
CA THR A 226 -4.87 16.40 -27.36
C THR A 226 -5.28 15.74 -26.05
N ALA A 227 -5.01 14.44 -25.90
CA ALA A 227 -5.39 13.68 -24.72
C ALA A 227 -4.49 14.01 -23.52
N SER A 228 -5.04 13.86 -22.31
CA SER A 228 -4.27 13.97 -21.06
C SER A 228 -3.16 12.91 -21.01
N ASN A 229 -2.13 13.13 -20.20
CA ASN A 229 -1.06 12.13 -20.01
C ASN A 229 -1.61 10.79 -19.48
N ASN A 230 -2.58 10.84 -18.58
CA ASN A 230 -3.26 9.64 -18.07
C ASN A 230 -4.00 8.90 -19.18
N THR A 231 -4.77 9.63 -20.01
CA THR A 231 -5.46 9.04 -21.17
C THR A 231 -4.47 8.45 -22.16
N LYS A 232 -3.33 9.11 -22.42
CA LYS A 232 -2.26 8.58 -23.28
C LYS A 232 -1.70 7.26 -22.73
N LEU A 233 -1.29 7.27 -21.47
CA LEU A 233 -0.77 6.10 -20.76
C LEU A 233 -1.75 4.93 -20.82
N LEU A 234 -2.99 5.13 -20.38
CA LEU A 234 -3.99 4.08 -20.28
C LEU A 234 -4.43 3.57 -21.67
N SER A 235 -4.54 4.45 -22.67
CA SER A 235 -4.89 4.06 -24.04
C SER A 235 -3.82 3.19 -24.68
N LEU A 236 -2.55 3.54 -24.48
CA LEU A 236 -1.42 2.75 -24.96
C LEU A 236 -1.31 1.42 -24.18
N LEU A 237 -1.54 1.42 -22.86
CA LEU A 237 -1.50 0.20 -22.03
C LEU A 237 -2.58 -0.77 -22.51
N ASN A 238 -3.78 -0.24 -22.74
CA ASN A 238 -4.89 -0.99 -23.31
C ASN A 238 -4.55 -1.53 -24.70
N ALA A 239 -3.92 -0.72 -25.55
CA ALA A 239 -3.50 -1.10 -26.90
C ALA A 239 -2.53 -2.29 -26.89
N ALA A 240 -1.58 -2.36 -25.94
CA ALA A 240 -0.59 -3.43 -25.83
C ALA A 240 -1.22 -4.85 -25.79
N PHE A 241 -2.41 -4.99 -25.20
CA PHE A 241 -3.12 -6.28 -25.17
C PHE A 241 -3.69 -6.74 -26.53
N ALA A 242 -3.57 -5.92 -27.58
CA ALA A 242 -3.83 -6.31 -28.96
C ALA A 242 -2.59 -6.78 -29.72
N ASP A 243 -1.39 -6.74 -29.14
CA ASP A 243 -0.22 -7.34 -29.76
C ASP A 243 -0.23 -8.86 -29.52
N PHE A 244 -0.37 -9.64 -30.59
CA PHE A 244 -0.33 -11.11 -30.59
C PHE A 244 0.22 -11.65 -31.91
N ALA A 245 0.73 -12.88 -31.90
CA ALA A 245 1.43 -13.45 -33.05
C ALA A 245 0.47 -13.96 -34.15
N PRO A 246 0.93 -14.08 -35.42
CA PRO A 246 0.18 -14.76 -36.48
C PRO A 246 -0.32 -16.15 -36.06
N GLY A 247 -1.58 -16.45 -36.36
CA GLY A 247 -2.24 -17.70 -35.97
C GLY A 247 -2.83 -17.72 -34.56
N GLU A 248 -2.56 -16.71 -33.72
CA GLU A 248 -3.26 -16.49 -32.45
C GLU A 248 -4.49 -15.60 -32.64
N ASN A 249 -5.26 -15.39 -31.57
CA ASN A 249 -6.38 -14.45 -31.58
C ASN A 249 -6.43 -13.60 -30.31
N LEU A 250 -7.12 -12.45 -30.41
CA LEU A 250 -7.20 -11.46 -29.35
C LEU A 250 -7.81 -12.01 -28.05
N GLN A 251 -8.83 -12.86 -28.13
CA GLN A 251 -9.44 -13.48 -26.95
C GLN A 251 -8.43 -14.33 -26.16
N THR A 252 -7.68 -15.19 -26.84
CA THR A 252 -6.67 -16.04 -26.19
C THR A 252 -5.55 -15.20 -25.59
N ASN A 253 -5.15 -14.13 -26.27
CA ASN A 253 -4.13 -13.21 -25.77
C ASN A 253 -4.53 -12.53 -24.45
N LEU A 254 -5.76 -12.01 -24.40
CA LEU A 254 -6.29 -11.37 -23.19
C LEU A 254 -6.52 -12.37 -22.06
N THR A 255 -6.95 -13.60 -22.38
CA THR A 255 -7.14 -14.68 -21.40
C THR A 255 -5.81 -15.08 -20.75
N ALA A 256 -4.74 -15.23 -21.53
CA ALA A 256 -3.40 -15.50 -21.02
C ALA A 256 -2.88 -14.37 -20.13
N SER A 257 -3.09 -13.11 -20.54
CA SER A 257 -2.75 -11.95 -19.71
C SER A 257 -3.53 -11.91 -18.40
N ALA A 258 -4.82 -12.26 -18.40
CA ALA A 258 -5.62 -12.35 -17.18
C ALA A 258 -5.10 -13.43 -16.21
N ALA A 259 -4.60 -14.56 -16.72
CA ALA A 259 -3.98 -15.59 -15.88
C ALA A 259 -2.71 -15.06 -15.18
N LEU A 260 -1.85 -14.35 -15.92
CA LEU A 260 -0.64 -13.72 -15.34
C LEU A 260 -1.00 -12.66 -14.29
N VAL A 261 -2.01 -11.84 -14.55
CA VAL A 261 -2.51 -10.86 -13.57
C VAL A 261 -2.97 -11.54 -12.28
N ASN A 262 -3.72 -12.64 -12.38
CA ASN A 262 -4.19 -13.36 -11.20
C ASN A 262 -3.05 -14.00 -10.41
N SER A 263 -2.04 -14.58 -11.09
CA SER A 263 -0.84 -15.09 -10.43
C SER A 263 -0.07 -13.97 -9.73
N ALA A 264 0.13 -12.83 -10.41
CA ALA A 264 0.79 -11.67 -9.85
C ALA A 264 0.05 -11.09 -8.63
N ALA A 265 -1.28 -11.02 -8.69
CA ALA A 265 -2.10 -10.60 -7.55
C ALA A 265 -2.01 -11.57 -6.37
N ALA A 266 -1.67 -12.84 -6.60
CA ALA A 266 -1.39 -13.83 -5.57
C ALA A 266 0.08 -13.79 -5.07
N GLY A 267 0.89 -12.83 -5.54
CA GLY A 267 2.27 -12.62 -5.11
C GLY A 267 3.34 -13.19 -6.06
N ASP A 268 2.97 -13.74 -7.22
CA ASP A 268 3.92 -14.25 -8.21
C ASP A 268 4.55 -13.09 -9.02
N PHE A 269 5.72 -12.64 -8.57
CA PHE A 269 6.46 -11.57 -9.22
C PHE A 269 6.93 -11.91 -10.63
N GLU A 270 7.27 -13.18 -10.91
CA GLU A 270 7.71 -13.62 -12.23
C GLU A 270 6.57 -13.53 -13.25
N ALA A 271 5.33 -13.84 -12.82
CA ALA A 271 4.16 -13.62 -13.65
C ALA A 271 3.92 -12.13 -13.95
N ALA A 272 4.21 -11.24 -12.99
CA ALA A 272 4.14 -9.80 -13.21
C ALA A 272 5.20 -9.33 -14.21
N VAL A 273 6.46 -9.77 -14.07
CA VAL A 273 7.56 -9.45 -15.00
C VAL A 273 7.24 -9.93 -16.41
N ALA A 274 6.80 -11.19 -16.57
CA ALA A 274 6.42 -11.74 -17.88
C ALA A 274 5.32 -10.91 -18.56
N LEU A 275 4.36 -10.40 -17.78
CA LEU A 275 3.32 -9.52 -18.30
C LEU A 275 3.86 -8.14 -18.68
N ARG A 276 4.75 -7.56 -17.86
CA ARG A 276 5.38 -6.25 -18.10
C ARG A 276 6.26 -6.28 -19.35
N GLU A 277 7.08 -7.31 -19.53
CA GLU A 277 7.91 -7.51 -20.71
C GLU A 277 7.06 -7.60 -21.98
N LYS A 278 5.94 -8.32 -21.93
CA LYS A 278 4.98 -8.39 -23.02
C LYS A 278 4.40 -7.02 -23.38
N VAL A 279 3.97 -6.23 -22.39
CA VAL A 279 3.44 -4.88 -22.59
C VAL A 279 4.52 -3.94 -23.15
N LEU A 280 5.72 -3.98 -22.57
CA LEU A 280 6.85 -3.17 -22.98
C LEU A 280 7.29 -3.48 -24.42
N ALA A 281 7.32 -4.76 -24.81
CA ALA A 281 7.64 -5.18 -26.19
C ALA A 281 6.60 -4.65 -27.19
N ALA A 282 5.31 -4.69 -26.85
CA ALA A 282 4.26 -4.14 -27.68
C ALA A 282 4.38 -2.61 -27.84
N TRP A 283 4.72 -1.91 -26.75
CA TRP A 283 4.92 -0.47 -26.74
C TRP A 283 6.14 0.00 -27.51
N ALA A 284 7.29 -0.66 -27.32
CA ALA A 284 8.54 -0.29 -27.96
C ALA A 284 8.43 -0.30 -29.50
N LEU A 285 7.53 -1.12 -30.05
CA LEU A 285 7.29 -1.20 -31.49
C LEU A 285 6.21 -0.21 -31.97
N HIS A 286 5.43 0.40 -31.07
CA HIS A 286 4.23 1.16 -31.44
C HIS A 286 4.58 2.57 -31.96
N PRO A 287 4.29 2.91 -33.25
CA PRO A 287 4.73 4.17 -33.86
C PRO A 287 4.28 5.43 -33.11
N VAL A 288 3.07 5.40 -32.53
CA VAL A 288 2.52 6.51 -31.74
C VAL A 288 3.36 6.87 -30.52
N ILE A 289 4.12 5.94 -29.94
CA ILE A 289 5.02 6.23 -28.82
C ILE A 289 6.09 7.22 -29.27
N THR A 290 6.75 6.95 -30.40
CA THR A 290 7.78 7.84 -30.95
C THR A 290 7.18 9.15 -31.47
N GLU A 291 6.03 9.09 -32.15
CA GLU A 291 5.36 10.30 -32.70
C GLU A 291 4.92 11.28 -31.61
N LEU A 292 4.53 10.78 -30.42
CA LEU A 292 4.17 11.61 -29.26
C LEU A 292 5.37 11.96 -28.36
N GLY A 293 6.58 11.52 -28.70
CA GLY A 293 7.79 11.75 -27.90
C GLY A 293 7.77 11.05 -26.54
N LEU A 294 7.06 9.93 -26.43
CA LEU A 294 6.96 9.13 -25.21
C LEU A 294 8.11 8.10 -25.13
N ASP A 295 8.50 7.76 -23.91
CA ASP A 295 9.52 6.75 -23.64
C ASP A 295 8.88 5.60 -22.85
N ALA A 296 8.68 4.46 -23.53
CA ALA A 296 8.04 3.28 -22.96
C ALA A 296 8.80 2.73 -21.73
N THR A 297 10.12 2.85 -21.71
CA THR A 297 10.98 2.32 -20.63
C THR A 297 10.92 3.15 -19.35
N LYS A 298 10.47 4.40 -19.43
CA LYS A 298 10.27 5.28 -18.26
C LYS A 298 8.91 5.14 -17.61
N LEU A 299 7.98 4.46 -18.27
CA LEU A 299 6.58 4.36 -17.87
C LEU A 299 6.18 2.95 -17.41
N ILE A 300 6.91 1.92 -17.86
CA ILE A 300 6.76 0.54 -17.40
C ILE A 300 8.03 0.14 -16.64
N ASP A 301 7.94 0.09 -15.33
CA ASP A 301 8.98 -0.42 -14.46
C ASP A 301 8.84 -1.94 -14.29
N LEU A 302 9.75 -2.69 -14.92
CA LEU A 302 9.83 -4.14 -14.80
C LEU A 302 10.04 -4.60 -13.35
N LYS A 303 10.61 -3.73 -12.49
CA LYS A 303 11.04 -4.02 -11.12
C LYS A 303 10.06 -3.52 -10.06
N LEU A 304 8.97 -2.85 -10.47
CA LEU A 304 8.00 -2.27 -9.53
C LEU A 304 7.47 -3.34 -8.56
N PRO A 305 7.64 -3.19 -7.23
CA PRO A 305 7.16 -4.18 -6.27
C PRO A 305 5.64 -4.34 -6.33
N LEU A 306 5.16 -5.59 -6.15
CA LEU A 306 3.72 -5.92 -6.17
C LEU A 306 2.96 -5.41 -4.94
N VAL A 307 3.66 -5.23 -3.82
CA VAL A 307 3.11 -4.64 -2.59
C VAL A 307 3.37 -3.14 -2.62
N ALA A 308 2.37 -2.34 -2.24
CA ALA A 308 2.60 -0.93 -1.96
C ALA A 308 3.67 -0.81 -0.88
N GLU A 309 4.73 -0.05 -1.14
CA GLU A 309 5.73 0.21 -0.11
C GLU A 309 5.02 0.80 1.11
N LEU A 310 4.96 0.01 2.18
CA LEU A 310 5.09 0.62 3.49
C LEU A 310 6.49 1.24 3.46
N LYS A 311 6.54 2.57 3.35
CA LYS A 311 7.77 3.29 3.67
C LYS A 311 8.27 2.71 4.98
N ALA A 312 9.56 2.40 5.02
CA ALA A 312 10.28 1.89 6.17
C ALA A 312 10.19 2.89 7.34
N GLY A 313 9.02 2.94 7.98
CA GLY A 313 8.88 3.44 9.32
C GLY A 313 9.35 2.28 10.16
N GLY A 314 10.41 2.51 10.93
CA GLY A 314 10.89 1.57 11.93
C GLY A 314 9.78 1.19 12.94
N PRO A 315 10.13 0.76 14.15
CA PRO A 315 9.13 0.41 15.15
C PRO A 315 8.05 1.48 15.25
N VAL A 316 6.79 1.06 15.19
CA VAL A 316 5.64 1.94 15.44
C VAL A 316 5.23 1.84 16.90
N ARG A 317 4.61 2.89 17.43
CA ARG A 317 3.97 2.92 18.75
C ARG A 317 2.61 3.59 18.70
N GLU A 318 1.73 3.19 19.60
CA GLU A 318 0.48 3.88 19.87
C GLU A 318 0.76 5.15 20.68
N TYR A 319 0.15 6.26 20.27
CA TYR A 319 0.28 7.57 20.89
C TYR A 319 -0.93 7.96 21.75
N THR A 320 -2.04 7.24 21.61
CA THR A 320 -3.29 7.44 22.37
C THR A 320 -3.37 6.61 23.64
N THR A 321 -2.22 6.28 24.24
CA THR A 321 -2.17 5.57 25.52
C THR A 321 -2.76 6.40 26.65
N ALA A 322 -3.24 5.74 27.72
CA ALA A 322 -3.84 6.41 28.87
C ALA A 322 -2.97 7.54 29.44
N ASP A 323 -1.65 7.34 29.54
CA ASP A 323 -0.71 8.35 30.05
C ASP A 323 -0.61 9.59 29.13
N ARG A 324 -0.58 9.38 27.81
CA ARG A 324 -0.52 10.48 26.83
C ARG A 324 -1.85 11.21 26.76
N ILE A 325 -2.97 10.48 26.77
CA ILE A 325 -4.33 11.03 26.77
C ILE A 325 -4.59 11.83 28.05
N ALA A 326 -4.07 11.42 29.22
CA ALA A 326 -4.22 12.15 30.47
C ALA A 326 -3.62 13.58 30.43
N THR A 327 -2.64 13.82 29.56
CA THR A 327 -2.03 15.16 29.34
C THR A 327 -2.51 15.84 28.06
N ALA A 328 -3.25 15.12 27.20
CA ALA A 328 -3.79 15.65 25.96
C ALA A 328 -5.06 16.49 26.20
N THR A 329 -5.33 17.41 25.27
CA THR A 329 -6.66 18.06 25.19
C THR A 329 -7.45 17.40 24.07
N ILE A 330 -8.61 16.83 24.40
CA ILE A 330 -9.47 16.14 23.45
C ILE A 330 -10.77 16.92 23.31
N THR A 331 -11.14 17.20 22.06
CA THR A 331 -12.38 17.93 21.73
C THR A 331 -13.09 17.24 20.58
N ALA A 332 -14.40 17.44 20.47
CA ALA A 332 -15.20 16.86 19.40
C ALA A 332 -16.39 17.76 19.02
N ARG A 333 -17.03 17.46 17.89
CA ARG A 333 -18.23 18.18 17.42
C ARG A 333 -19.35 18.21 18.46
N GLY A 334 -19.60 17.09 19.13
CA GLY A 334 -20.65 17.00 20.12
C GLY A 334 -20.70 15.66 20.83
N ALA A 335 -21.56 15.58 21.83
CA ALA A 335 -21.87 14.37 22.58
C ALA A 335 -23.31 14.48 23.11
N ILE A 336 -23.96 13.34 23.37
CA ILE A 336 -25.28 13.32 24.00
C ILE A 336 -25.24 13.49 25.53
N GLY A 337 -24.11 13.13 26.16
CA GLY A 337 -23.87 13.26 27.61
C GLY A 337 -22.47 12.79 28.01
N GLU A 338 -22.12 12.92 29.30
CA GLU A 338 -20.78 12.58 29.81
C GLU A 338 -20.41 11.09 29.64
N GLY A 339 -21.39 10.20 29.78
CA GLY A 339 -21.19 8.76 29.61
C GLY A 339 -20.89 8.32 28.18
N GLU A 340 -21.10 9.19 27.19
CA GLU A 340 -20.87 8.94 25.76
C GLU A 340 -20.10 10.11 25.10
N ALA A 341 -19.30 10.82 25.89
CA ALA A 341 -18.46 11.92 25.44
C ALA A 341 -17.20 11.44 24.70
N ILE A 342 -16.47 12.35 24.05
CA ILE A 342 -15.30 11.99 23.24
C ILE A 342 -14.21 11.24 24.02
N GLY A 343 -14.08 11.45 25.34
CA GLY A 343 -13.14 10.71 26.17
C GLY A 343 -13.36 9.20 26.14
N LYS A 344 -14.57 8.75 25.78
CA LYS A 344 -14.92 7.33 25.59
C LYS A 344 -14.32 6.71 24.34
N ALA A 345 -13.89 7.53 23.38
CA ALA A 345 -13.15 7.06 22.21
C ALA A 345 -11.64 6.88 22.46
N PHE A 346 -11.18 7.12 23.69
CA PHE A 346 -9.75 7.11 24.06
C PHE A 346 -9.53 6.55 25.47
N ASP A 347 -10.48 5.77 26.00
CA ASP A 347 -10.37 5.18 27.34
C ASP A 347 -9.91 3.71 27.31
N GLY A 348 -9.74 3.13 26.12
CA GLY A 348 -9.25 1.78 25.92
C GLY A 348 -10.27 0.70 26.29
N ASP A 349 -11.53 1.08 26.56
CA ASP A 349 -12.64 0.16 26.78
C ASP A 349 -13.60 0.21 25.59
N SER A 350 -13.43 -0.77 24.68
CA SER A 350 -14.30 -1.01 23.53
C SER A 350 -15.81 -1.11 23.87
N LYS A 351 -16.18 -1.32 25.13
CA LYS A 351 -17.59 -1.39 25.57
C LYS A 351 -18.20 -0.02 25.86
N THR A 352 -17.39 1.02 25.98
CA THR A 352 -17.86 2.41 26.00
C THR A 352 -17.85 2.98 24.57
N LYS A 353 -18.44 4.16 24.38
CA LYS A 353 -18.48 4.79 23.06
C LYS A 353 -18.58 6.29 23.14
N TRP A 354 -18.05 6.96 22.13
CA TRP A 354 -18.45 8.32 21.81
C TRP A 354 -19.71 8.27 20.94
N LEU A 355 -20.73 9.06 21.30
CA LEU A 355 -21.96 9.23 20.51
C LEU A 355 -22.21 10.71 20.22
N ASP A 356 -21.94 11.10 18.98
CA ASP A 356 -22.21 12.44 18.49
C ASP A 356 -23.66 12.56 17.99
N ASN A 357 -24.35 13.60 18.46
CA ASN A 357 -25.76 13.88 18.18
C ASN A 357 -26.01 15.19 17.41
N LYS A 358 -24.99 15.74 16.73
CA LYS A 358 -25.09 17.03 16.04
C LYS A 358 -25.57 16.95 14.59
N GLY A 359 -26.05 15.80 14.15
CA GLY A 359 -26.65 15.59 12.83
C GLY A 359 -25.82 14.69 11.92
N ILE A 360 -26.35 14.44 10.73
CA ILE A 360 -25.74 13.54 9.74
C ILE A 360 -24.37 14.09 9.36
N PRO A 361 -23.27 13.32 9.51
CA PRO A 361 -21.96 13.76 9.07
C PRO A 361 -21.93 13.97 7.55
N SER A 362 -21.30 15.06 7.09
CA SER A 362 -21.04 15.36 5.67
C SER A 362 -19.62 15.91 5.47
N VAL A 363 -19.21 16.17 4.23
CA VAL A 363 -17.92 16.84 3.94
C VAL A 363 -17.90 18.27 4.50
N GLU A 364 -19.02 18.98 4.42
CA GLU A 364 -19.18 20.37 4.89
C GLU A 364 -19.39 20.46 6.41
N ALA A 365 -19.92 19.41 7.03
CA ALA A 365 -20.20 19.34 8.46
C ALA A 365 -19.81 17.97 9.05
N PRO A 366 -18.51 17.61 9.05
CA PRO A 366 -18.06 16.32 9.54
C PRO A 366 -18.30 16.17 11.02
N SER A 367 -18.53 14.93 11.48
CA SER A 367 -18.37 14.60 12.90
C SER A 367 -16.89 14.47 13.19
N TRP A 368 -16.33 15.48 13.86
CA TRP A 368 -14.89 15.59 14.07
C TRP A 368 -14.50 15.28 15.50
N ALA A 369 -13.32 14.67 15.66
CA ALA A 369 -12.60 14.51 16.91
C ALA A 369 -11.19 15.08 16.74
N ILE A 370 -10.74 15.89 17.69
CA ILE A 370 -9.39 16.47 17.72
C ILE A 370 -8.69 16.02 19.00
N VAL A 371 -7.50 15.46 18.84
CA VAL A 371 -6.55 15.20 19.93
C VAL A 371 -5.40 16.18 19.80
N LYS A 372 -5.16 16.95 20.84
CA LYS A 372 -3.99 17.83 20.98
C LYS A 372 -3.05 17.24 22.04
N PHE A 373 -1.93 16.69 21.59
CA PHE A 373 -0.89 16.14 22.45
C PHE A 373 -0.05 17.25 23.09
N ALA A 374 0.57 16.93 24.24
CA ALA A 374 1.53 17.82 24.90
C ALA A 374 2.78 18.06 24.04
N GLU A 375 3.25 17.00 23.38
CA GLU A 375 4.37 16.98 22.44
C GLU A 375 3.89 16.53 21.06
N ALA A 376 4.56 16.99 20.00
CA ALA A 376 4.24 16.55 18.64
C ALA A 376 4.59 15.06 18.49
N VAL A 377 3.73 14.29 17.82
CA VAL A 377 3.92 12.85 17.60
C VAL A 377 3.67 12.52 16.14
N PRO A 378 4.43 11.59 15.53
CA PRO A 378 4.16 11.14 14.16
C PRO A 378 3.15 9.99 14.14
N VAL A 379 2.01 10.20 13.51
CA VAL A 379 0.95 9.19 13.33
C VAL A 379 0.93 8.76 11.87
N SER A 380 0.99 7.45 11.61
CA SER A 380 0.92 6.84 10.28
C SER A 380 -0.19 5.79 10.16
N THR A 381 -0.96 5.57 11.22
CA THR A 381 -2.07 4.63 11.26
C THR A 381 -3.16 5.16 12.18
N LEU A 382 -4.39 5.17 11.68
CA LEU A 382 -5.60 5.46 12.44
C LEU A 382 -6.30 4.13 12.69
N SER A 383 -6.52 3.75 13.94
CA SER A 383 -7.36 2.60 14.29
C SER A 383 -8.72 3.09 14.77
N ILE A 384 -9.80 2.45 14.31
CA ILE A 384 -11.17 2.73 14.77
C ILE A 384 -11.84 1.44 15.20
N THR A 385 -12.50 1.46 16.36
CA THR A 385 -13.35 0.35 16.83
C THR A 385 -14.83 0.71 16.73
N SER A 386 -15.64 -0.16 16.12
CA SER A 386 -17.10 0.02 16.05
C SER A 386 -17.75 -0.09 17.43
N ALA A 387 -18.82 0.68 17.68
CA ALA A 387 -19.49 0.67 19.00
C ALA A 387 -20.41 -0.56 19.20
N ASN A 388 -21.35 -0.47 20.14
CA ASN A 388 -22.28 -1.54 20.51
C ASN A 388 -23.72 -1.39 19.93
N ASP A 389 -24.18 -0.16 19.66
CA ASP A 389 -25.61 0.15 19.49
C ASP A 389 -26.20 -0.16 18.10
N ALA A 390 -25.82 0.60 17.06
CA ALA A 390 -26.37 0.42 15.70
C ALA A 390 -25.32 0.57 14.59
N ASP A 391 -25.22 -0.40 13.69
CA ASP A 391 -24.26 -0.39 12.58
C ASP A 391 -24.46 0.82 11.63
N SER A 392 -25.69 1.32 11.50
CA SER A 392 -26.05 2.51 10.73
C SER A 392 -25.32 3.80 11.16
N ARG A 393 -24.75 3.82 12.37
CA ARG A 393 -24.09 5.00 12.95
C ARG A 393 -22.58 4.93 12.90
N ASP A 394 -22.02 3.79 12.50
CA ASP A 394 -20.59 3.58 12.45
C ASP A 394 -19.96 4.39 11.29
N PRO A 395 -18.69 4.82 11.39
CA PRO A 395 -18.02 5.58 10.34
C PRO A 395 -17.92 4.80 9.02
N GLU A 396 -18.18 5.49 7.89
CA GLU A 396 -18.06 4.92 6.54
C GLU A 396 -17.02 5.70 5.71
N ASN A 397 -17.11 7.03 5.73
CA ASN A 397 -16.15 7.91 5.08
C ASN A 397 -15.54 8.84 6.12
N PHE A 398 -14.23 8.98 6.09
CA PHE A 398 -13.52 9.86 7.00
C PHE A 398 -12.14 10.25 6.46
N ASN A 399 -11.59 11.32 6.99
CA ASN A 399 -10.22 11.74 6.73
C ASN A 399 -9.50 12.06 8.03
N ILE A 400 -8.16 12.07 7.97
CA ILE A 400 -7.29 12.47 9.06
C ILE A 400 -6.36 13.58 8.60
N GLU A 401 -6.22 14.59 9.45
CA GLU A 401 -5.39 15.77 9.22
C GLU A 401 -4.47 16.01 10.41
N GLY A 402 -3.28 16.55 10.16
CA GLY A 402 -2.31 16.95 11.18
C GLY A 402 -2.15 18.47 11.25
N SER A 403 -1.89 19.02 12.44
CA SER A 403 -1.62 20.45 12.63
C SER A 403 -0.68 20.70 13.81
N ASN A 404 0.15 21.73 13.70
CA ASN A 404 0.99 22.21 14.81
C ASN A 404 0.44 23.48 15.48
N ASP A 405 -0.44 24.23 14.81
CA ASP A 405 -1.00 25.51 15.28
C ASP A 405 -2.51 25.44 15.59
N GLY A 406 -3.20 24.37 15.16
CA GLY A 406 -4.65 24.20 15.24
C GLY A 406 -5.46 25.02 14.22
N VAL A 407 -4.79 25.78 13.36
CA VAL A 407 -5.39 26.66 12.34
C VAL A 407 -5.15 26.11 10.95
N SER A 408 -3.89 25.76 10.67
CA SER A 408 -3.44 25.20 9.40
C SER A 408 -3.41 23.67 9.52
N TRP A 409 -4.19 22.99 8.70
CA TRP A 409 -4.33 21.54 8.73
C TRP A 409 -3.75 20.94 7.45
N THR A 410 -2.83 20.00 7.62
CA THR A 410 -2.27 19.19 6.54
C THR A 410 -3.11 17.93 6.38
N PRO A 411 -3.75 17.70 5.22
CA PRO A 411 -4.40 16.42 4.94
C PRO A 411 -3.37 15.29 4.93
N LEU A 412 -3.62 14.24 5.71
CA LEU A 412 -2.71 13.09 5.80
C LEU A 412 -3.27 11.87 5.06
N ALA A 413 -4.56 11.59 5.22
CA ALA A 413 -5.22 10.49 4.52
C ALA A 413 -6.74 10.67 4.43
N SER A 414 -7.37 9.94 3.52
CA SER A 414 -8.82 9.84 3.38
C SER A 414 -9.22 8.40 3.09
N PHE A 415 -10.28 7.96 3.75
CA PHE A 415 -10.83 6.62 3.68
C PHE A 415 -12.31 6.70 3.35
N ALA A 416 -12.79 5.80 2.50
CA ALA A 416 -14.18 5.80 2.05
C ALA A 416 -14.70 4.37 1.88
N GLY A 417 -16.01 4.19 2.09
CA GLY A 417 -16.69 2.91 1.95
C GLY A 417 -16.29 1.90 3.04
N VAL A 418 -15.81 2.38 4.19
CA VAL A 418 -15.47 1.54 5.34
C VAL A 418 -16.73 0.92 5.90
N SER A 419 -16.64 -0.36 6.29
CA SER A 419 -17.75 -1.05 6.92
C SER A 419 -17.23 -2.02 7.97
N PHE A 420 -17.90 -2.06 9.12
CA PHE A 420 -17.63 -3.02 10.19
C PHE A 420 -18.62 -4.18 10.05
N ALA A 421 -18.09 -5.39 9.93
CA ALA A 421 -18.86 -6.63 9.79
C ALA A 421 -19.52 -7.02 11.13
N GLU A 422 -18.84 -6.74 12.24
CA GLU A 422 -19.28 -7.06 13.59
C GLU A 422 -19.20 -5.82 14.51
N ARG A 423 -19.89 -5.88 15.64
CA ARG A 423 -19.77 -4.86 16.69
C ARG A 423 -18.46 -5.04 17.45
N TYR A 424 -17.92 -3.95 18.00
CA TYR A 424 -16.61 -3.94 18.68
C TYR A 424 -15.46 -4.39 17.75
N GLN A 425 -15.64 -4.26 16.44
CA GLN A 425 -14.62 -4.60 15.48
C GLN A 425 -13.65 -3.43 15.33
N THR A 426 -12.37 -3.69 15.60
CA THR A 426 -11.27 -2.78 15.33
C THR A 426 -10.77 -2.95 13.89
N GLN A 427 -10.52 -1.85 13.19
CA GLN A 427 -9.86 -1.82 11.89
C GLN A 427 -8.75 -0.76 11.90
N ASP A 428 -7.58 -1.13 11.37
CA ASP A 428 -6.41 -0.27 11.25
C ASP A 428 -6.34 0.33 9.82
N PHE A 429 -6.18 1.64 9.74
CA PHE A 429 -6.13 2.44 8.51
C PHE A 429 -4.75 3.11 8.37
N GLY A 430 -3.83 2.45 7.68
CA GLY A 430 -2.47 2.93 7.45
C GLY A 430 -2.37 4.03 6.40
N PHE A 431 -1.44 4.97 6.57
CA PHE A 431 -1.13 6.05 5.63
C PHE A 431 0.32 6.52 5.74
N SER A 432 0.81 7.22 4.71
CA SER A 432 2.17 7.76 4.71
C SER A 432 2.25 9.05 5.51
N ASN A 433 2.79 8.97 6.72
CA ASN A 433 3.24 10.14 7.47
C ASN A 433 4.33 9.75 8.46
N THR A 434 5.45 10.45 8.39
CA THR A 434 6.58 10.31 9.31
C THR A 434 6.80 11.57 10.12
N LEU A 435 6.16 12.69 9.76
CA LEU A 435 6.24 13.96 10.46
C LEU A 435 5.39 13.98 11.72
N ALA A 436 5.91 14.63 12.75
CA ALA A 436 5.21 14.82 14.00
C ALA A 436 4.27 16.03 13.98
N TYR A 437 3.03 15.85 14.42
CA TYR A 437 2.06 16.92 14.62
C TYR A 437 1.60 17.00 16.08
N ARG A 438 1.39 18.21 16.60
CA ARG A 438 0.82 18.43 17.94
C ARG A 438 -0.67 18.12 18.00
N GLN A 439 -1.38 18.23 16.89
CA GLN A 439 -2.83 18.04 16.80
C GLN A 439 -3.18 17.12 15.65
N TYR A 440 -4.09 16.19 15.90
CA TYR A 440 -4.69 15.33 14.88
C TYR A 440 -6.20 15.51 14.90
N ARG A 441 -6.78 15.66 13.71
CA ARG A 441 -8.23 15.75 13.51
C ARG A 441 -8.69 14.60 12.66
N VAL A 442 -9.60 13.78 13.20
CA VAL A 442 -10.34 12.76 12.47
C VAL A 442 -11.69 13.35 12.12
N ASN A 443 -12.00 13.48 10.83
CA ASN A 443 -13.27 14.00 10.33
C ASN A 443 -14.09 12.86 9.73
N ILE A 444 -15.11 12.39 10.44
CA ILE A 444 -16.09 11.47 9.86
C ILE A 444 -17.04 12.27 8.97
N THR A 445 -16.95 12.05 7.66
CA THR A 445 -17.73 12.75 6.64
C THR A 445 -18.96 11.96 6.20
N LYS A 446 -19.09 10.70 6.60
CA LYS A 446 -20.30 9.89 6.42
C LYS A 446 -20.34 8.72 7.41
N ASN A 447 -21.52 8.41 7.95
CA ASN A 447 -21.80 7.15 8.65
C ASN A 447 -22.63 6.20 7.78
N LYS A 448 -22.56 4.90 8.06
CA LYS A 448 -23.10 3.82 7.20
C LYS A 448 -24.57 4.01 6.77
N GLY A 449 -25.41 4.54 7.65
CA GLY A 449 -26.85 4.66 7.46
C GLY A 449 -27.36 6.06 7.15
N ASN A 450 -26.48 7.06 6.99
CA ASN A 450 -26.87 8.48 7.00
C ASN A 450 -27.73 8.84 8.23
N ASP A 451 -27.39 8.26 9.38
CA ASP A 451 -28.06 8.49 10.67
C ASP A 451 -27.66 9.88 11.20
N SER A 452 -28.56 10.55 11.92
CA SER A 452 -28.24 11.84 12.56
C SER A 452 -27.30 11.68 13.77
N LEU A 453 -27.02 10.44 14.17
CA LEU A 453 -26.08 10.05 15.20
C LEU A 453 -24.85 9.36 14.58
N MET A 454 -23.65 9.70 15.08
CA MET A 454 -22.40 9.03 14.73
C MET A 454 -21.80 8.43 15.99
N GLN A 455 -21.32 7.20 15.91
CA GLN A 455 -20.72 6.54 17.08
C GLN A 455 -19.44 5.77 16.72
N LEU A 456 -18.58 5.61 17.71
CA LEU A 456 -17.47 4.68 17.70
C LEU A 456 -17.02 4.38 19.12
N ALA A 457 -16.40 3.23 19.32
CA ALA A 457 -15.90 2.80 20.63
C ALA A 457 -14.50 3.35 20.90
N GLU A 458 -13.57 3.27 19.94
CA GLU A 458 -12.19 3.70 20.14
C GLU A 458 -11.63 4.38 18.89
N ILE A 459 -10.71 5.32 19.11
CA ILE A 459 -9.79 5.91 18.13
C ILE A 459 -8.38 5.73 18.69
N GLU A 460 -7.54 4.96 18.01
CA GLU A 460 -6.12 4.88 18.36
C GLU A 460 -5.28 5.55 17.26
N LEU A 461 -4.31 6.36 17.67
CA LEU A 461 -3.35 6.99 16.74
C LEU A 461 -2.00 6.31 16.91
N ILE A 462 -1.57 5.58 15.88
CA ILE A 462 -0.34 4.79 15.87
C ILE A 462 0.61 5.39 14.84
N GLY A 463 1.91 5.43 15.14
CA GLY A 463 2.91 5.79 14.14
C GLY A 463 4.33 5.57 14.58
N PRO A 464 5.34 5.97 13.79
CA PRO A 464 6.72 5.57 14.03
C PRO A 464 7.22 6.10 15.39
N VAL A 465 8.07 5.32 16.06
CA VAL A 465 8.74 5.74 17.30
C VAL A 465 9.70 6.91 17.00
N TYR A 466 10.38 6.85 15.86
CA TYR A 466 11.30 7.87 15.39
C TYR A 466 10.64 8.68 14.28
N ALA A 467 10.42 9.97 14.52
CA ALA A 467 9.83 10.86 13.53
C ALA A 467 10.85 11.22 12.44
N ASP A 468 10.33 11.56 11.27
CA ASP A 468 11.06 12.46 10.38
C ASP A 468 10.97 13.88 10.95
N ILE A 469 12.07 14.61 10.82
CA ILE A 469 12.17 16.02 11.20
C ILE A 469 12.62 16.82 9.98
N ASP A 470 12.31 18.12 9.98
CA ASP A 470 12.95 19.02 9.04
C ASP A 470 14.39 19.29 9.48
N HIS A 471 15.37 18.85 8.69
CA HIS A 471 16.78 19.08 8.97
C HIS A 471 17.21 20.51 8.69
N SER A 472 16.47 21.30 7.90
CA SER A 472 16.78 22.73 7.71
C SER A 472 16.49 23.60 8.93
N ASP A 473 15.59 23.18 9.84
CA ASP A 473 15.27 23.92 11.07
C ASP A 473 16.48 24.11 11.99
N ALA A 474 17.46 23.20 11.93
CA ALA A 474 18.72 23.32 12.69
C ALA A 474 19.64 24.44 12.16
N GLY A 475 19.31 25.02 11.00
CA GLY A 475 20.11 26.01 10.31
C GLY A 475 21.34 25.41 9.60
N GLY A 476 22.09 26.29 8.94
CA GLY A 476 23.27 25.92 8.17
C GLY A 476 23.87 27.11 7.46
N ASN A 477 24.94 26.89 6.71
CA ASN A 477 25.48 27.92 5.82
C ASN A 477 24.65 27.96 4.52
N ILE A 478 23.88 29.03 4.34
CA ILE A 478 22.94 29.16 3.22
C ILE A 478 23.55 30.03 2.13
N THR A 479 23.54 29.52 0.89
CA THR A 479 23.99 30.24 -0.31
C THR A 479 22.97 30.10 -1.43
N SER A 480 23.00 31.00 -2.42
CA SER A 480 22.10 30.95 -3.57
C SER A 480 22.72 31.60 -4.80
N ARG A 481 22.07 31.40 -5.95
CA ARG A 481 22.43 32.06 -7.22
C ARG A 481 22.39 33.58 -7.12
N GLY A 482 21.41 34.11 -6.40
CA GLY A 482 21.18 35.54 -6.30
C GLY A 482 19.96 35.87 -5.47
N ALA A 483 19.85 37.13 -5.07
CA ALA A 483 18.71 37.68 -4.38
C ALA A 483 18.52 39.14 -4.83
N ILE A 484 17.28 39.61 -4.89
CA ILE A 484 17.00 41.00 -5.24
C ILE A 484 17.25 41.98 -4.08
N SER A 485 17.12 41.51 -2.83
CA SER A 485 17.28 42.32 -1.62
C SER A 485 17.62 41.45 -0.41
N ALA A 486 18.04 42.07 0.70
CA ALA A 486 18.28 41.37 1.97
C ALA A 486 16.99 40.94 2.69
N SER A 487 15.82 41.49 2.33
CA SER A 487 14.52 41.02 2.83
C SER A 487 13.96 39.84 2.04
N GLU A 488 14.57 39.53 0.90
CA GLU A 488 14.18 38.42 0.01
C GLU A 488 15.39 37.55 -0.36
N SER A 489 16.32 37.42 0.59
CA SER A 489 17.52 36.58 0.47
C SER A 489 17.23 35.11 0.76
N ALA A 490 18.22 34.24 0.54
CA ALA A 490 18.04 32.79 0.62
C ALA A 490 17.79 32.23 2.02
N ASP A 491 18.09 32.98 3.09
CA ASP A 491 17.67 32.63 4.46
C ASP A 491 16.14 32.54 4.60
N ARG A 492 15.40 33.24 3.73
CA ARG A 492 13.93 33.29 3.72
C ARG A 492 13.24 32.04 3.23
N VAL A 493 13.98 31.00 2.82
CA VAL A 493 13.39 29.70 2.49
C VAL A 493 13.65 28.64 3.57
N PHE A 494 14.34 29.02 4.65
CA PHE A 494 14.65 28.14 5.78
C PHE A 494 14.34 28.84 7.11
N ASP A 495 13.46 29.86 7.10
CA ASP A 495 13.08 30.61 8.30
C ASP A 495 11.74 30.18 8.90
N ASN A 496 11.09 29.16 8.30
CA ASN A 496 9.85 28.55 8.79
C ASN A 496 8.71 29.58 8.91
N ASP A 497 8.71 30.59 8.03
CA ASP A 497 7.67 31.60 7.86
C ASP A 497 7.22 31.67 6.39
N GLY A 498 6.12 30.97 6.07
CA GLY A 498 5.54 30.99 4.72
C GLY A 498 5.05 32.36 4.21
N LYS A 499 5.25 33.46 4.96
CA LYS A 499 4.98 34.84 4.54
C LYS A 499 6.23 35.54 4.00
N THR A 500 7.43 35.08 4.33
CA THR A 500 8.70 35.50 3.73
C THR A 500 8.97 34.69 2.47
N LYS A 501 9.91 35.16 1.65
CA LYS A 501 10.30 34.47 0.41
C LYS A 501 11.71 34.82 0.00
N TRP A 502 12.37 33.87 -0.65
CA TRP A 502 13.52 34.17 -1.48
C TRP A 502 13.05 34.59 -2.88
N LEU A 503 13.68 35.61 -3.45
CA LEU A 503 13.40 36.10 -4.81
C LEU A 503 14.70 36.25 -5.61
N ASP A 504 14.97 35.28 -6.49
CA ASP A 504 16.07 35.30 -7.44
C ASP A 504 15.75 36.23 -8.62
N ASN A 505 16.72 37.06 -9.00
CA ASN A 505 16.62 38.01 -10.10
C ASN A 505 17.68 37.82 -11.20
N LYS A 506 18.32 36.64 -11.25
CA LYS A 506 19.41 36.36 -12.20
C LYS A 506 18.95 35.84 -13.57
N GLY A 507 17.66 35.92 -13.87
CA GLY A 507 17.09 35.58 -15.18
C GLY A 507 16.35 34.24 -15.18
N ILE A 508 15.72 33.94 -16.32
CA ILE A 508 14.86 32.76 -16.50
C ILE A 508 15.64 31.50 -16.13
N PRO A 509 15.14 30.69 -15.17
CA PRO A 509 15.78 29.41 -14.85
C PRO A 509 15.72 28.46 -16.05
N THR A 510 16.84 27.82 -16.38
CA THR A 510 16.94 26.78 -17.41
C THR A 510 17.72 25.57 -16.88
N ALA A 511 17.75 24.46 -17.63
CA ALA A 511 18.58 23.31 -17.26
C ALA A 511 20.09 23.66 -17.20
N ASP A 512 20.57 24.52 -18.11
CA ASP A 512 21.97 24.94 -18.17
C ASP A 512 22.32 26.08 -17.19
N ALA A 513 21.31 26.83 -16.76
CA ALA A 513 21.45 27.95 -15.81
C ALA A 513 20.29 27.96 -14.81
N PRO A 514 20.23 26.96 -13.91
CA PRO A 514 19.15 26.85 -12.94
C PRO A 514 19.20 28.00 -11.94
N SER A 515 18.04 28.41 -11.43
CA SER A 515 17.98 29.13 -10.17
C SER A 515 18.25 28.13 -9.05
N TRP A 516 19.07 28.47 -8.06
CA TRP A 516 19.43 27.52 -7.02
C TRP A 516 19.60 28.15 -5.65
N VAL A 517 19.25 27.37 -4.63
CA VAL A 517 19.50 27.64 -3.21
C VAL A 517 20.11 26.40 -2.58
N GLN A 518 21.08 26.61 -1.70
CA GLN A 518 21.87 25.57 -1.05
C GLN A 518 21.95 25.84 0.45
N ILE A 519 21.97 24.76 1.23
CA ILE A 519 22.30 24.76 2.65
C ILE A 519 23.40 23.73 2.93
N ASP A 520 24.44 24.15 3.64
CA ASP A 520 25.43 23.26 4.24
C ASP A 520 25.04 23.02 5.70
N LEU A 521 24.69 21.77 6.02
CA LEU A 521 24.28 21.32 7.34
C LEU A 521 25.50 21.07 8.23
N ALA A 522 25.33 21.20 9.54
CA ALA A 522 26.40 20.94 10.51
C ALA A 522 26.87 19.47 10.51
N GLU A 523 25.96 18.54 10.17
CA GLU A 523 26.21 17.11 10.04
C GLU A 523 25.47 16.58 8.82
N ALA A 524 25.95 15.49 8.22
CA ALA A 524 25.25 14.86 7.12
C ALA A 524 23.88 14.31 7.58
N LYS A 525 22.82 14.64 6.84
CA LYS A 525 21.45 14.19 7.12
C LYS A 525 20.81 13.58 5.89
N ALA A 526 20.00 12.55 6.07
CA ALA A 526 19.24 11.95 4.99
C ALA A 526 17.95 12.72 4.76
N VAL A 527 17.61 13.03 3.52
CA VAL A 527 16.37 13.73 3.15
C VAL A 527 15.54 12.81 2.28
N GLY A 528 14.48 12.25 2.87
CA GLY A 528 13.53 11.33 2.22
C GLY A 528 12.31 12.04 1.61
N THR A 529 12.07 13.30 2.02
CA THR A 529 10.99 14.16 1.52
C THR A 529 11.48 15.60 1.41
N LEU A 530 11.22 16.24 0.28
CA LEU A 530 11.36 17.68 0.10
C LEU A 530 9.98 18.31 0.27
N ALA A 531 9.83 19.38 1.06
CA ALA A 531 8.62 20.20 0.99
C ALA A 531 8.95 21.59 0.47
N LEU A 532 8.09 22.12 -0.39
CA LEU A 532 8.18 23.48 -0.91
C LEU A 532 6.88 24.24 -0.61
N THR A 533 7.00 25.49 -0.19
CA THR A 533 5.86 26.41 -0.07
C THR A 533 5.92 27.48 -1.15
N SER A 534 4.83 27.64 -1.91
CA SER A 534 4.72 28.72 -2.89
C SER A 534 4.70 30.08 -2.20
N ALA A 535 5.35 31.08 -2.79
CA ALA A 535 5.41 32.42 -2.19
C ALA A 535 4.06 33.16 -2.19
N ASN A 536 4.06 34.47 -1.95
CA ASN A 536 2.86 35.29 -1.84
C ASN A 536 2.59 36.22 -3.05
N ASP A 537 3.54 36.39 -3.97
CA ASP A 537 3.47 37.38 -5.07
C ASP A 537 2.83 36.88 -6.38
N ALA A 538 3.58 36.29 -7.34
CA ALA A 538 3.03 35.84 -8.63
C ALA A 538 3.22 34.34 -8.91
N ASP A 539 2.18 33.61 -9.33
CA ASP A 539 2.24 32.17 -9.63
C ASP A 539 3.18 31.83 -10.80
N SER A 540 3.38 32.74 -11.75
CA SER A 540 4.31 32.62 -12.88
C SER A 540 5.78 32.39 -12.46
N ARG A 541 6.13 32.70 -11.21
CA ARG A 541 7.51 32.61 -10.69
C ARG A 541 7.75 31.38 -9.83
N ASP A 542 6.72 30.59 -9.58
CA ASP A 542 6.82 29.40 -8.73
C ASP A 542 7.57 28.27 -9.46
N PRO A 543 8.27 27.38 -8.73
CA PRO A 543 8.98 26.24 -9.32
C PRO A 543 8.04 25.32 -10.11
N GLU A 544 8.43 24.96 -11.33
CA GLU A 544 7.73 23.96 -12.17
C GLU A 544 8.58 22.71 -12.38
N ASN A 545 9.85 22.91 -12.77
CA ASN A 545 10.81 21.82 -12.91
C ASN A 545 11.99 22.09 -11.99
N PHE A 546 12.38 21.10 -11.21
CA PHE A 546 13.48 21.22 -10.26
C PHE A 546 14.07 19.86 -9.89
N ASN A 547 15.28 19.88 -9.34
CA ASN A 547 15.90 18.72 -8.73
C ASN A 547 16.49 19.09 -7.37
N LEU A 548 16.51 18.11 -6.47
CA LEU A 548 17.29 18.16 -5.24
C LEU A 548 18.60 17.42 -5.48
N GLN A 549 19.71 18.00 -5.04
CA GLN A 549 21.03 17.38 -5.09
C GLN A 549 21.67 17.34 -3.71
N GLY A 550 22.52 16.34 -3.48
CA GLY A 550 23.26 16.13 -2.25
C GLY A 550 24.77 16.06 -2.51
N SER A 551 25.57 16.53 -1.57
CA SER A 551 27.04 16.49 -1.59
C SER A 551 27.60 16.20 -0.20
N ASN A 552 28.75 15.50 -0.16
CA ASN A 552 29.52 15.20 1.04
C ASN A 552 30.97 15.73 0.98
N ASP A 553 31.28 16.56 -0.03
CA ASP A 553 32.64 17.08 -0.28
C ASP A 553 32.66 18.62 -0.35
N GLY A 554 31.72 19.27 0.35
CA GLY A 554 31.61 20.73 0.36
C GLY A 554 31.13 21.31 -0.98
N GLY A 555 30.38 20.53 -1.76
CA GLY A 555 29.82 20.95 -3.04
C GLY A 555 30.78 20.86 -4.23
N ALA A 556 31.91 20.15 -4.10
CA ALA A 556 32.82 19.90 -5.21
C ALA A 556 32.23 18.91 -6.22
N SER A 557 31.47 17.92 -5.75
CA SER A 557 30.65 17.02 -6.54
C SER A 557 29.23 16.92 -5.98
N TRP A 558 28.26 16.67 -6.87
CA TRP A 558 26.84 16.62 -6.52
C TRP A 558 26.19 15.38 -7.10
N SER A 559 25.46 14.66 -6.24
CA SER A 559 24.58 13.56 -6.65
C SER A 559 23.15 14.09 -6.77
N THR A 560 22.45 13.74 -7.84
CA THR A 560 21.02 14.07 -7.94
C THR A 560 20.23 13.15 -7.03
N VAL A 561 19.56 13.72 -6.04
CA VAL A 561 18.75 13.02 -5.04
C VAL A 561 17.37 12.71 -5.60
N ALA A 562 16.73 13.69 -6.24
CA ALA A 562 15.44 13.51 -6.90
C ALA A 562 15.21 14.58 -7.97
N THR A 563 14.38 14.29 -8.97
CA THR A 563 13.98 15.25 -10.02
C THR A 563 12.46 15.28 -10.16
N PHE A 564 11.91 16.48 -10.27
CA PHE A 564 10.48 16.75 -10.39
C PHE A 564 10.23 17.65 -11.60
N ALA A 565 9.14 17.40 -12.33
CA ALA A 565 8.83 18.13 -13.57
C ALA A 565 7.32 18.31 -13.74
N GLY A 566 6.92 19.48 -14.24
CA GLY A 566 5.52 19.83 -14.47
C GLY A 566 4.74 20.13 -13.18
N GLU A 567 5.45 20.46 -12.10
CA GLU A 567 4.83 20.75 -10.82
C GLU A 567 4.12 22.11 -10.83
N SER A 568 3.05 22.22 -10.06
CA SER A 568 2.32 23.48 -9.92
C SER A 568 1.72 23.62 -8.52
N PHE A 569 1.40 24.86 -8.16
CA PHE A 569 0.71 25.18 -6.92
C PHE A 569 -0.65 25.77 -7.29
N ALA A 570 -1.71 25.18 -6.74
CA ALA A 570 -3.10 25.58 -6.95
C ALA A 570 -3.44 26.92 -6.27
N LYS A 571 -2.75 27.25 -5.17
CA LYS A 571 -2.90 28.53 -4.45
C LYS A 571 -1.55 29.07 -3.94
N ARG A 572 -1.55 30.34 -3.51
CA ARG A 572 -0.38 30.96 -2.86
C ARG A 572 -0.23 30.45 -1.43
N ALA A 573 0.99 30.50 -0.90
CA ALA A 573 1.34 29.92 0.40
C ALA A 573 0.92 28.43 0.50
N GLU A 574 0.92 27.72 -0.62
CA GLU A 574 0.61 26.29 -0.64
C GLU A 574 1.88 25.50 -0.41
N ARG A 575 1.89 24.73 0.68
CA ARG A 575 2.91 23.74 0.96
C ARG A 575 2.60 22.45 0.20
N ARG A 576 3.56 21.99 -0.61
CA ARG A 576 3.53 20.68 -1.28
C ARG A 576 4.73 19.85 -0.86
N THR A 577 4.53 18.55 -0.72
CA THR A 577 5.59 17.58 -0.39
C THR A 577 5.93 16.72 -1.60
N PHE A 578 7.20 16.40 -1.74
CA PHE A 578 7.78 15.66 -2.85
C PHE A 578 8.66 14.55 -2.28
N SER A 579 8.26 13.29 -2.48
CA SER A 579 9.05 12.15 -1.99
C SER A 579 10.34 12.06 -2.81
N THR A 580 11.49 11.99 -2.13
CA THR A 580 12.78 11.78 -2.80
C THR A 580 13.16 10.30 -2.84
N GLY A 581 12.62 9.50 -1.91
CA GLY A 581 13.03 8.11 -1.70
C GLY A 581 14.45 7.96 -1.14
N ASN A 582 15.13 9.06 -0.83
CA ASN A 582 16.53 9.03 -0.42
C ASN A 582 16.69 8.77 1.08
N SER A 583 17.53 7.79 1.39
CA SER A 583 17.96 7.45 2.74
C SER A 583 19.43 7.77 3.00
N LEU A 584 20.15 8.34 2.02
CA LEU A 584 21.57 8.69 2.15
C LEU A 584 21.74 10.06 2.79
N ALA A 585 22.68 10.12 3.72
CA ALA A 585 23.05 11.35 4.38
C ALA A 585 23.98 12.20 3.51
N PHE A 586 23.63 13.47 3.31
CA PHE A 586 24.48 14.47 2.67
C PHE A 586 24.72 15.65 3.61
N SER A 587 25.94 16.19 3.62
CA SER A 587 26.31 17.38 4.40
C SER A 587 25.86 18.68 3.73
N SER A 588 25.65 18.67 2.42
CA SER A 588 25.15 19.82 1.66
C SER A 588 23.99 19.40 0.76
N TYR A 589 22.93 20.20 0.74
CA TYR A 589 21.80 20.03 -0.17
C TYR A 589 21.61 21.27 -1.04
N ARG A 590 21.30 21.06 -2.32
CA ARG A 590 20.99 22.12 -3.28
C ARG A 590 19.70 21.84 -4.02
N LEU A 591 18.76 22.76 -3.93
CA LEU A 591 17.56 22.79 -4.77
C LEU A 591 17.88 23.57 -6.05
N ASN A 592 17.88 22.90 -7.19
CA ASN A 592 18.04 23.51 -8.51
C ASN A 592 16.70 23.58 -9.21
N ILE A 593 16.22 24.78 -9.50
CA ILE A 593 14.99 25.04 -10.23
C ILE A 593 15.38 25.34 -11.67
N THR A 594 15.03 24.44 -12.57
CA THR A 594 15.39 24.47 -13.99
C THR A 594 14.30 25.09 -14.85
N LYS A 595 13.10 25.32 -14.28
CA LYS A 595 12.00 26.05 -14.91
C LYS A 595 11.04 26.59 -13.86
N ASN A 596 10.59 27.83 -14.01
CA ASN A 596 9.43 28.38 -13.30
C ASN A 596 8.19 28.38 -14.21
N LYS A 597 7.00 28.40 -13.61
CA LYS A 597 5.71 28.21 -14.29
C LYS A 597 5.50 29.11 -15.53
N GLY A 598 5.98 30.35 -15.46
CA GLY A 598 5.73 31.38 -16.48
C GLY A 598 6.90 31.67 -17.42
N ASN A 599 8.04 30.97 -17.29
CA ASN A 599 9.32 31.40 -17.89
C ASN A 599 9.66 32.87 -17.53
N ASP A 600 9.37 33.26 -16.29
CA ASP A 600 9.62 34.60 -15.76
C ASP A 600 11.12 34.77 -15.48
N THR A 601 11.65 36.00 -15.58
CA THR A 601 13.04 36.30 -15.23
C THR A 601 13.31 36.29 -13.73
N LEU A 602 12.25 36.18 -12.91
CA LEU A 602 12.28 36.06 -11.47
C LEU A 602 11.84 34.67 -11.01
N MET A 603 12.49 34.13 -9.99
CA MET A 603 12.13 32.85 -9.35
C MET A 603 11.90 33.07 -7.86
N GLN A 604 10.83 32.51 -7.30
CA GLN A 604 10.53 32.66 -5.88
C GLN A 604 10.15 31.34 -5.21
N VAL A 605 10.46 31.24 -3.92
CA VAL A 605 10.02 30.17 -3.02
C VAL A 605 9.84 30.77 -1.63
N ALA A 606 8.79 30.38 -0.91
CA ALA A 606 8.60 30.79 0.49
C ALA A 606 9.33 29.88 1.47
N GLU A 607 9.23 28.56 1.32
CA GLU A 607 9.92 27.62 2.21
C GLU A 607 10.45 26.42 1.43
N VAL A 608 11.57 25.89 1.92
CA VAL A 608 12.22 24.64 1.51
C VAL A 608 12.49 23.85 2.78
N GLU A 609 11.81 22.72 2.95
CA GLU A 609 12.01 21.83 4.09
C GLU A 609 12.71 20.55 3.62
N LEU A 610 13.78 20.18 4.31
CA LEU A 610 14.62 19.01 4.06
C LEU A 610 14.28 17.91 5.07
N ILE A 611 13.21 17.18 4.79
CA ILE A 611 12.58 16.25 5.72
C ILE A 611 13.18 14.86 5.60
N GLY A 612 13.61 14.31 6.73
CA GLY A 612 14.08 12.93 6.81
C GLY A 612 14.26 12.45 8.24
N PRO A 613 14.78 11.23 8.43
CA PRO A 613 14.71 10.55 9.71
C PRO A 613 15.57 11.27 10.75
N GLN A 614 14.99 11.46 11.95
CA GLN A 614 15.72 12.01 13.10
C GLN A 614 16.97 11.18 13.42
N ILE A 615 16.88 9.85 13.30
CA ILE A 615 18.00 8.93 13.40
C ILE A 615 18.44 8.58 11.98
N ALA A 616 19.57 9.13 11.55
CA ALA A 616 20.13 8.83 10.24
C ALA A 616 20.42 7.33 10.11
N ALA A 617 20.13 6.78 8.93
CA ALA A 617 20.54 5.44 8.58
C ALA A 617 22.07 5.37 8.45
N LYS A 618 22.64 4.22 8.83
CA LYS A 618 24.06 3.91 8.70
C LYS A 618 24.23 2.65 7.88
N ASP A 619 25.34 2.54 7.16
CA ASP A 619 25.77 1.25 6.67
C ASP A 619 26.31 0.44 7.85
N HIS A 620 25.59 -0.64 8.18
CA HIS A 620 25.94 -1.53 9.29
C HIS A 620 26.99 -2.57 8.90
N SER A 621 27.36 -2.65 7.63
CA SER A 621 28.36 -3.59 7.13
C SER A 621 29.79 -3.25 7.58
N ALA A 622 30.02 -2.02 8.05
CA ALA A 622 31.32 -1.58 8.54
C ALA A 622 31.81 -2.45 9.72
N GLY A 623 32.97 -3.10 9.52
CA GLY A 623 33.55 -4.01 10.51
C GLY A 623 32.85 -5.37 10.61
N ALA A 624 31.94 -5.70 9.69
CA ALA A 624 31.34 -7.02 9.60
C ALA A 624 32.40 -8.07 9.22
N LEU A 625 32.20 -9.29 9.73
CA LEU A 625 32.98 -10.45 9.28
C LEU A 625 32.37 -10.98 7.99
N ILE A 626 33.14 -10.94 6.90
CA ILE A 626 32.67 -11.32 5.57
C ILE A 626 33.05 -12.76 5.23
N THR A 627 32.09 -13.50 4.65
CA THR A 627 32.32 -14.83 4.07
C THR A 627 31.55 -14.93 2.76
N ALA A 628 31.99 -15.78 1.83
CA ALA A 628 31.35 -15.93 0.53
C ALA A 628 31.53 -17.33 -0.06
N ARG A 629 30.80 -17.61 -1.14
CA ARG A 629 30.91 -18.84 -1.94
C ARG A 629 32.32 -19.10 -2.45
N GLY A 630 33.00 -18.05 -2.90
CA GLY A 630 34.34 -18.14 -3.44
C GLY A 630 34.94 -16.79 -3.77
N ALA A 631 36.22 -16.81 -4.07
CA ALA A 631 36.98 -15.68 -4.60
C ALA A 631 38.09 -16.23 -5.51
N ILE A 632 38.50 -15.42 -6.48
CA ILE A 632 39.63 -15.78 -7.36
C ILE A 632 41.01 -15.54 -6.71
N GLY A 633 41.09 -14.64 -5.71
CA GLY A 633 42.29 -14.39 -4.90
C GLY A 633 42.11 -13.23 -3.92
N ASP A 634 43.13 -12.95 -3.10
CA ASP A 634 43.06 -11.96 -2.00
C ASP A 634 42.82 -10.51 -2.48
N ALA A 635 43.28 -10.17 -3.68
CA ALA A 635 43.05 -8.86 -4.28
C ALA A 635 41.58 -8.62 -4.70
N GLU A 636 40.82 -9.70 -4.83
CA GLU A 636 39.40 -9.71 -5.22
C GLU A 636 38.58 -10.57 -4.24
N SER A 637 38.97 -10.54 -2.96
CA SER A 637 38.32 -11.24 -1.84
C SER A 637 36.91 -10.67 -1.60
N PRO A 638 36.02 -11.36 -0.89
CA PRO A 638 34.68 -10.83 -0.61
C PRO A 638 34.69 -9.59 0.28
N ASP A 639 35.74 -9.36 1.07
CA ASP A 639 35.92 -8.11 1.84
C ASP A 639 35.98 -6.88 0.92
N LYS A 640 36.37 -7.07 -0.35
CA LYS A 640 36.40 -6.01 -1.37
C LYS A 640 35.03 -5.55 -1.83
N ALA A 641 33.97 -6.25 -1.45
CA ALA A 641 32.61 -5.77 -1.64
C ALA A 641 32.10 -4.95 -0.43
N PHE A 642 32.91 -4.73 0.61
CA PHE A 642 32.51 -4.02 1.84
C PHE A 642 33.64 -3.12 2.37
N ASP A 643 34.56 -2.67 1.50
CA ASP A 643 35.74 -1.88 1.92
C ASP A 643 35.63 -0.38 1.63
N ASP A 644 34.44 0.07 1.20
CA ASP A 644 34.10 1.47 0.90
C ASP A 644 35.02 2.07 -0.18
N LYS A 645 35.45 1.24 -1.14
CA LYS A 645 36.30 1.59 -2.27
C LYS A 645 35.80 0.93 -3.54
N THR A 646 35.00 1.68 -4.29
CA THR A 646 34.52 1.30 -5.63
C THR A 646 35.62 0.93 -6.64
N SER A 647 36.87 1.34 -6.40
CA SER A 647 38.02 0.92 -7.21
C SER A 647 38.44 -0.55 -7.04
N THR A 648 37.96 -1.22 -6.00
CA THR A 648 38.19 -2.64 -5.73
C THR A 648 36.90 -3.44 -6.02
N LYS A 649 37.00 -4.77 -6.03
CA LYS A 649 35.84 -5.63 -6.29
C LYS A 649 36.01 -7.02 -5.70
N TRP A 650 34.92 -7.63 -5.31
CA TRP A 650 34.83 -9.07 -5.13
C TRP A 650 34.59 -9.74 -6.49
N LEU A 651 35.29 -10.84 -6.76
CA LEU A 651 35.10 -11.66 -7.95
C LEU A 651 34.97 -13.15 -7.58
N ASP A 652 33.74 -13.66 -7.64
CA ASP A 652 33.45 -15.09 -7.47
C ASP A 652 33.76 -15.86 -8.77
N ASN A 653 34.34 -17.05 -8.60
CA ASN A 653 34.77 -17.93 -9.69
C ASN A 653 34.23 -19.36 -9.62
N LYS A 654 33.10 -19.59 -8.95
CA LYS A 654 32.56 -20.93 -8.68
C LYS A 654 31.49 -21.39 -9.68
N GLY A 655 31.34 -20.68 -10.80
CA GLY A 655 30.43 -21.06 -11.89
C GLY A 655 29.23 -20.14 -12.01
N VAL A 656 28.40 -20.40 -13.02
CA VAL A 656 27.24 -19.56 -13.34
C VAL A 656 26.27 -19.56 -12.15
N PRO A 657 25.86 -18.39 -11.64
CA PRO A 657 24.85 -18.33 -10.59
C PRO A 657 23.53 -18.95 -11.08
N SER A 658 22.86 -19.70 -10.21
CA SER A 658 21.55 -20.33 -10.48
C SER A 658 20.70 -20.36 -9.21
N VAL A 659 19.43 -20.78 -9.30
CA VAL A 659 18.58 -20.96 -8.12
C VAL A 659 19.11 -22.08 -7.23
N GLU A 660 19.59 -23.17 -7.83
CA GLU A 660 20.12 -24.33 -7.11
C GLU A 660 21.51 -24.08 -6.52
N LEU A 661 22.34 -23.28 -7.21
CA LEU A 661 23.70 -22.92 -6.81
C LEU A 661 23.91 -21.40 -6.93
N PRO A 662 23.32 -20.60 -6.04
CA PRO A 662 23.49 -19.15 -6.09
C PRO A 662 24.94 -18.77 -5.79
N THR A 663 25.39 -17.64 -6.34
CA THR A 663 26.55 -16.94 -5.80
C THR A 663 26.12 -16.23 -4.54
N TRP A 664 26.84 -16.41 -3.43
CA TRP A 664 26.47 -15.79 -2.17
C TRP A 664 27.64 -15.11 -1.48
N VAL A 665 27.34 -14.00 -0.83
CA VAL A 665 28.22 -13.32 0.13
C VAL A 665 27.41 -12.96 1.36
N MET A 666 28.05 -13.11 2.52
CA MET A 666 27.45 -12.95 3.82
C MET A 666 28.30 -12.01 4.67
N ALA A 667 27.64 -11.02 5.27
CA ALA A 667 28.18 -10.17 6.32
C ALA A 667 27.61 -10.60 7.67
N LYS A 668 28.49 -10.91 8.64
CA LYS A 668 28.11 -11.02 10.05
C LYS A 668 28.42 -9.68 10.73
N LEU A 669 27.36 -8.97 11.10
CA LEU A 669 27.44 -7.66 11.74
C LEU A 669 28.00 -7.78 13.17
N PRO A 670 28.71 -6.76 13.69
CA PRO A 670 29.17 -6.74 15.08
C PRO A 670 28.02 -6.78 16.10
N GLU A 671 26.89 -6.17 15.75
CA GLU A 671 25.65 -6.11 16.52
C GLU A 671 24.47 -6.38 15.60
N ALA A 672 23.37 -6.92 16.14
CA ALA A 672 22.14 -7.07 15.36
C ALA A 672 21.57 -5.67 15.04
N LYS A 673 21.39 -5.38 13.75
CA LYS A 673 20.88 -4.08 13.26
C LYS A 673 19.85 -4.30 12.18
N ALA A 674 18.83 -3.46 12.13
CA ALA A 674 17.84 -3.52 11.07
C ALA A 674 18.44 -2.91 9.80
N VAL A 675 18.36 -3.64 8.70
CA VAL A 675 18.69 -3.17 7.35
C VAL A 675 17.38 -3.03 6.60
N ASN A 676 17.14 -1.86 6.01
CA ASN A 676 15.95 -1.54 5.21
C ASN A 676 16.32 -1.01 3.81
N LEU A 677 17.61 -0.90 3.51
CA LEU A 677 18.10 -0.57 2.19
C LEU A 677 19.37 -1.35 1.88
N LEU A 678 19.34 -2.08 0.78
CA LEU A 678 20.53 -2.67 0.17
C LEU A 678 21.04 -1.71 -0.90
N ALA A 679 22.34 -1.42 -0.94
CA ALA A 679 22.95 -0.78 -2.10
C ALA A 679 24.05 -1.66 -2.69
N ILE A 680 24.14 -1.67 -4.02
CA ILE A 680 25.15 -2.42 -4.77
C ILE A 680 25.81 -1.50 -5.78
N THR A 681 27.14 -1.51 -5.85
CA THR A 681 27.91 -0.82 -6.89
C THR A 681 28.48 -1.83 -7.88
N SER A 682 28.24 -1.62 -9.19
CA SER A 682 28.82 -2.46 -10.24
C SER A 682 30.34 -2.34 -10.24
N ALA A 683 31.06 -3.43 -10.53
CA ALA A 683 32.52 -3.42 -10.55
C ALA A 683 33.12 -2.60 -11.72
N ASN A 684 34.39 -2.78 -12.07
CA ASN A 684 35.08 -2.05 -13.15
C ASN A 684 35.32 -2.85 -14.46
N ASP A 685 34.96 -4.13 -14.53
CA ASP A 685 35.43 -5.05 -15.58
C ASP A 685 34.34 -5.38 -16.62
N ALA A 686 33.73 -6.57 -16.62
CA ALA A 686 32.72 -6.96 -17.64
C ALA A 686 31.27 -6.89 -17.14
N ASP A 687 30.36 -6.23 -17.86
CA ASP A 687 28.96 -6.05 -17.43
C ASP A 687 28.19 -7.38 -17.39
N SER A 688 28.61 -8.35 -18.19
CA SER A 688 28.11 -9.74 -18.21
C SER A 688 28.17 -10.45 -16.85
N ARG A 689 28.99 -9.97 -15.92
CA ARG A 689 29.23 -10.59 -14.60
C ARG A 689 28.47 -9.91 -13.47
N ASP A 690 27.81 -8.79 -13.75
CA ASP A 690 27.11 -8.02 -12.73
C ASP A 690 25.82 -8.79 -12.32
N PRO A 691 25.39 -8.66 -11.04
CA PRO A 691 24.21 -9.37 -10.54
C PRO A 691 22.93 -8.88 -11.23
N GLU A 692 22.10 -9.83 -11.68
CA GLU A 692 20.82 -9.57 -12.38
C GLU A 692 19.62 -10.01 -11.54
N ASN A 693 19.66 -11.24 -11.02
CA ASN A 693 18.64 -11.75 -10.13
C ASN A 693 19.29 -12.11 -8.80
N PHE A 694 18.75 -11.59 -7.71
CA PHE A 694 19.27 -11.83 -6.37
C PHE A 694 18.22 -11.63 -5.29
N SER A 695 18.53 -12.11 -4.09
CA SER A 695 17.73 -11.91 -2.89
C SER A 695 18.62 -11.57 -1.71
N LEU A 696 18.09 -10.77 -0.79
CA LEU A 696 18.72 -10.53 0.50
C LEU A 696 18.00 -11.38 1.54
N GLU A 697 18.78 -12.14 2.29
CA GLU A 697 18.33 -12.95 3.41
C GLU A 697 19.03 -12.47 4.68
N ALA A 698 18.42 -12.71 5.83
CA ALA A 698 18.99 -12.37 7.12
C ALA A 698 18.80 -13.48 8.15
N SER A 699 19.68 -13.49 9.14
CA SER A 699 19.72 -14.50 10.19
C SER A 699 20.26 -13.90 11.50
N MET A 700 19.82 -14.42 12.64
CA MET A 700 20.41 -14.08 13.94
C MET A 700 21.59 -15.00 14.30
N ASP A 701 21.64 -16.21 13.75
CA ASP A 701 22.56 -17.28 14.15
C ASP A 701 23.49 -17.77 13.02
N GLY A 702 23.24 -17.34 11.78
CA GLY A 702 23.96 -17.73 10.58
C GLY A 702 23.58 -19.12 10.05
N VAL A 703 22.67 -19.83 10.72
CA VAL A 703 22.19 -21.17 10.34
C VAL A 703 20.84 -21.06 9.65
N TYR A 704 19.90 -20.29 10.22
CA TYR A 704 18.54 -20.19 9.71
C TYR A 704 18.26 -18.82 9.13
N TRP A 705 17.79 -18.81 7.90
CA TRP A 705 17.73 -17.62 7.06
C TRP A 705 16.29 -17.28 6.71
N VAL A 706 15.93 -16.02 6.96
CA VAL A 706 14.68 -15.43 6.49
C VAL A 706 14.99 -14.63 5.24
N LYS A 707 14.23 -14.86 4.17
CA LYS A 707 14.31 -14.03 2.97
C LYS A 707 13.60 -12.71 3.21
N LEU A 708 14.34 -11.60 3.13
CA LEU A 708 13.81 -10.26 3.35
C LEU A 708 13.20 -9.69 2.08
N GLN A 709 13.91 -9.80 0.95
CA GLN A 709 13.44 -9.29 -0.34
C GLN A 709 14.14 -9.99 -1.51
N SER A 710 13.51 -9.99 -2.69
CA SER A 710 14.11 -10.45 -3.96
C SER A 710 14.00 -9.38 -5.04
N TRP A 711 15.00 -9.34 -5.91
CA TRP A 711 15.08 -8.46 -7.07
C TRP A 711 15.48 -9.27 -8.30
N ALA A 712 14.89 -8.97 -9.44
CA ALA A 712 15.14 -9.66 -10.72
C ALA A 712 15.27 -8.64 -11.85
N GLY A 713 16.00 -9.01 -12.91
CA GLY A 713 16.22 -8.15 -14.09
C GLY A 713 17.04 -6.90 -13.78
N VAL A 714 17.87 -6.92 -12.74
CA VAL A 714 18.75 -5.81 -12.39
C VAL A 714 19.83 -5.65 -13.47
N SER A 715 20.06 -4.42 -13.89
CA SER A 715 21.08 -4.06 -14.88
C SER A 715 21.63 -2.71 -14.48
N PHE A 716 22.94 -2.55 -14.66
CA PHE A 716 23.66 -1.32 -14.38
C PHE A 716 23.94 -0.59 -15.71
N ASP A 717 23.59 0.68 -15.79
CA ASP A 717 23.75 1.51 -17.00
C ASP A 717 25.21 1.87 -17.30
N GLY A 718 26.10 1.56 -16.37
CA GLY A 718 27.53 1.78 -16.48
C GLY A 718 28.33 0.97 -15.46
N ARG A 719 29.66 1.15 -15.52
CA ARG A 719 30.59 0.61 -14.51
C ARG A 719 30.64 1.53 -13.30
N LEU A 720 31.02 1.00 -12.13
CA LEU A 720 31.16 1.77 -10.89
C LEU A 720 29.89 2.56 -10.54
N THR A 721 28.74 2.02 -10.96
CA THR A 721 27.44 2.66 -10.79
C THR A 721 26.74 2.02 -9.61
N ARG A 722 26.38 2.85 -8.64
CA ARG A 722 25.65 2.46 -7.45
C ARG A 722 24.14 2.43 -7.72
N GLN A 723 23.48 1.35 -7.33
CA GLN A 723 22.02 1.23 -7.31
C GLN A 723 21.54 0.91 -5.89
N GLN A 724 20.34 1.38 -5.58
CA GLN A 724 19.70 1.19 -4.27
C GLN A 724 18.45 0.34 -4.41
N PHE A 725 18.20 -0.45 -3.37
CA PHE A 725 17.14 -1.43 -3.29
C PHE A 725 16.48 -1.32 -1.91
N PRO A 726 15.55 -0.37 -1.72
CA PRO A 726 14.83 -0.21 -0.46
C PRO A 726 13.86 -1.39 -0.22
N PHE A 727 13.62 -1.71 1.05
CA PHE A 727 12.64 -2.71 1.49
C PHE A 727 12.21 -2.46 2.95
N SER A 728 11.10 -3.05 3.39
CA SER A 728 10.65 -2.92 4.79
C SER A 728 11.29 -4.01 5.65
N ASN A 729 11.94 -3.60 6.74
CA ASN A 729 12.41 -4.48 7.79
C ASN A 729 12.73 -3.66 9.04
N ASP A 730 12.02 -3.97 10.12
CA ASP A 730 12.16 -3.29 11.41
C ASP A 730 12.89 -4.18 12.45
N VAL A 731 13.27 -5.40 12.04
CA VAL A 731 13.96 -6.37 12.88
C VAL A 731 15.45 -6.31 12.58
N GLY A 732 16.25 -6.17 13.64
CA GLY A 732 17.69 -6.27 13.50
C GLY A 732 18.16 -7.71 13.36
N PHE A 733 19.11 -7.99 12.47
CA PHE A 733 19.71 -9.32 12.33
C PHE A 733 21.24 -9.23 12.46
N SER A 734 21.87 -10.30 12.96
CA SER A 734 23.33 -10.37 13.08
C SER A 734 24.02 -10.80 11.79
N TYR A 735 23.29 -11.40 10.85
CA TYR A 735 23.82 -11.93 9.61
C TYR A 735 22.93 -11.47 8.45
N TYR A 736 23.55 -11.05 7.36
CA TYR A 736 22.90 -10.69 6.11
C TYR A 736 23.61 -11.39 4.96
N ARG A 737 22.86 -12.04 4.06
CA ARG A 737 23.40 -12.78 2.93
C ARG A 737 22.72 -12.36 1.65
N LEU A 738 23.51 -11.90 0.69
CA LEU A 738 23.08 -11.64 -0.67
C LEU A 738 23.25 -12.92 -1.49
N ASN A 739 22.15 -13.48 -1.96
CA ASN A 739 22.11 -14.66 -2.83
C ASN A 739 21.78 -14.24 -4.26
N ILE A 740 22.74 -14.34 -5.16
CA ILE A 740 22.62 -14.00 -6.58
C ILE A 740 22.36 -15.29 -7.36
N THR A 741 21.19 -15.37 -7.98
CA THR A 741 20.72 -16.54 -8.74
C THR A 741 20.92 -16.37 -10.24
N LYS A 742 21.28 -15.16 -10.71
CA LYS A 742 21.62 -14.91 -12.11
C LYS A 742 22.54 -13.68 -12.24
N ASN A 743 23.52 -13.74 -13.13
CA ASN A 743 24.27 -12.57 -13.61
C ASN A 743 23.90 -12.27 -15.06
N LYS A 744 24.09 -11.00 -15.48
CA LYS A 744 23.57 -10.45 -16.75
C LYS A 744 23.90 -11.29 -17.99
N GLY A 745 25.08 -11.90 -18.04
CA GLY A 745 25.59 -12.63 -19.21
C GLY A 745 25.55 -14.15 -19.10
N ASN A 746 24.97 -14.72 -18.03
CA ASN A 746 25.17 -16.14 -17.67
C ASN A 746 26.66 -16.53 -17.64
N ASP A 747 27.51 -15.61 -17.14
CA ASP A 747 28.95 -15.80 -17.03
C ASP A 747 29.27 -16.74 -15.85
N SER A 748 30.34 -17.53 -15.97
CA SER A 748 30.85 -18.35 -14.87
C SER A 748 31.45 -17.56 -13.71
N LEU A 749 31.66 -16.26 -13.91
CA LEU A 749 32.19 -15.31 -12.94
C LEU A 749 31.11 -14.30 -12.51
N MET A 750 31.13 -13.89 -11.25
CA MET A 750 30.22 -12.87 -10.72
C MET A 750 31.02 -11.82 -9.95
N GLN A 751 30.73 -10.54 -10.14
CA GLN A 751 31.47 -9.46 -9.50
C GLN A 751 30.61 -8.36 -8.91
N ILE A 752 31.10 -7.75 -7.83
CA ILE A 752 30.51 -6.57 -7.18
C ILE A 752 31.64 -5.69 -6.64
N ALA A 753 31.54 -4.37 -6.83
CA ALA A 753 32.48 -3.42 -6.24
C ALA A 753 32.14 -3.10 -4.78
N GLU A 754 30.88 -2.78 -4.47
CA GLU A 754 30.45 -2.47 -3.10
C GLU A 754 29.06 -3.02 -2.83
N ILE A 755 28.83 -3.39 -1.57
CA ILE A 755 27.56 -3.79 -0.98
C ILE A 755 27.45 -3.01 0.33
N GLU A 756 26.37 -2.25 0.48
CA GLU A 756 26.08 -1.52 1.71
C GLU A 756 24.77 -2.07 2.30
N LEU A 757 24.78 -2.30 3.61
CA LEU A 757 23.64 -2.81 4.39
C LEU A 757 23.12 -1.67 5.28
N ILE A 758 22.28 -0.83 4.68
CA ILE A 758 21.87 0.43 5.25
C ILE A 758 20.58 0.27 6.06
N GLY A 759 20.56 0.84 7.26
CA GLY A 759 19.35 0.97 8.04
C GLY A 759 19.53 1.82 9.29
N PRO A 760 18.48 1.96 10.10
CA PRO A 760 18.50 2.81 11.28
C PRO A 760 19.42 2.24 12.37
N ASP A 761 19.99 3.13 13.20
CA ASP A 761 20.88 2.76 14.30
C ASP A 761 20.12 2.54 15.62
N TYR A 762 19.13 1.65 15.62
CA TYR A 762 18.47 1.15 16.83
C TYR A 762 18.52 -0.39 16.88
N VAL A 763 18.36 -0.95 18.08
CA VAL A 763 18.45 -2.38 18.34
C VAL A 763 17.07 -2.89 18.75
N ALA A 764 16.56 -3.89 18.02
CA ALA A 764 15.45 -4.70 18.52
C ALA A 764 16.02 -5.64 19.60
N GLN A 765 15.45 -5.61 20.79
CA GLN A 765 15.86 -6.52 21.88
C GLN A 765 14.80 -7.59 22.07
N ASP A 766 15.22 -8.73 22.59
CA ASP A 766 14.29 -9.71 23.12
C ASP A 766 13.70 -9.20 24.43
N VAL A 767 12.47 -8.67 24.37
CA VAL A 767 11.78 -8.10 25.53
C VAL A 767 11.42 -9.18 26.56
N SER A 768 11.41 -10.46 26.16
CA SER A 768 11.18 -11.58 27.07
C SER A 768 12.41 -11.95 27.91
N SER A 769 13.58 -11.39 27.60
CA SER A 769 14.81 -11.52 28.39
C SER A 769 15.05 -10.35 29.37
N LEU A 770 14.15 -9.36 29.39
CA LEU A 770 14.29 -8.18 30.26
C LEU A 770 14.22 -8.56 31.75
N PRO A 771 14.87 -7.79 32.65
CA PRO A 771 14.78 -8.03 34.08
C PRO A 771 13.33 -7.97 34.60
N GLY A 772 12.96 -8.90 35.48
CA GLY A 772 11.65 -8.91 36.15
C GLY A 772 10.53 -9.58 35.34
N VAL A 773 10.87 -10.26 34.25
CA VAL A 773 9.95 -11.09 33.47
C VAL A 773 9.35 -12.20 34.34
N THR A 774 8.04 -12.45 34.15
CA THR A 774 7.32 -13.59 34.75
C THR A 774 6.78 -14.50 33.66
N ILE A 775 6.96 -15.81 33.81
CA ILE A 775 6.54 -16.78 32.80
C ILE A 775 5.44 -17.68 33.36
N LYS A 776 4.44 -17.97 32.54
CA LYS A 776 3.40 -18.96 32.80
C LYS A 776 3.21 -19.81 31.56
N ALA A 777 2.88 -21.08 31.77
CA ALA A 777 2.50 -21.98 30.70
C ALA A 777 1.27 -22.79 31.11
N ARG A 778 0.55 -23.31 30.12
CA ARG A 778 -0.63 -24.16 30.31
C ARG A 778 -0.34 -25.37 31.18
N ALA A 779 0.68 -26.13 30.79
CA ALA A 779 1.08 -27.38 31.43
C ALA A 779 2.57 -27.62 31.20
N ALA A 780 3.17 -28.49 32.01
CA ALA A 780 4.55 -28.92 31.84
C ALA A 780 4.69 -30.35 32.36
N ILE A 781 5.47 -31.17 31.67
CA ILE A 781 5.71 -32.56 32.10
C ILE A 781 6.62 -32.63 33.34
N SER A 782 7.52 -31.65 33.51
CA SER A 782 8.47 -31.57 34.63
C SER A 782 8.96 -30.13 34.85
N PRO A 783 9.54 -29.80 36.02
CA PRO A 783 10.15 -28.48 36.25
C PRO A 783 11.32 -28.14 35.32
N SER A 784 12.02 -29.14 34.78
CA SER A 784 13.12 -28.95 33.81
C SER A 784 12.64 -28.81 32.37
N GLU A 785 11.32 -28.95 32.14
CA GLU A 785 10.68 -28.74 30.83
C GLU A 785 9.42 -27.87 30.98
N SER A 786 9.52 -26.88 31.87
CA SER A 786 8.50 -25.88 32.16
C SER A 786 8.51 -24.74 31.12
N GLY A 787 7.55 -23.81 31.22
CA GLY A 787 7.53 -22.64 30.35
C GLY A 787 8.77 -21.73 30.47
N GLU A 788 9.49 -21.79 31.60
CA GLU A 788 10.73 -21.03 31.82
C GLU A 788 11.81 -21.39 30.77
N GLN A 789 11.85 -22.66 30.35
CA GLN A 789 12.80 -23.15 29.34
C GLN A 789 12.56 -22.55 27.95
N VAL A 790 11.41 -21.90 27.72
CA VAL A 790 11.13 -21.26 26.44
C VAL A 790 11.77 -19.89 26.32
N PHE A 791 12.23 -19.30 27.43
CA PHE A 791 12.76 -17.93 27.47
C PHE A 791 14.08 -17.88 28.25
N ASP A 792 14.79 -19.02 28.35
CA ASP A 792 16.05 -19.09 29.11
C ASP A 792 17.29 -18.86 28.23
N ASN A 793 17.07 -18.53 26.95
CA ASN A 793 18.10 -18.25 25.95
C ASN A 793 19.09 -19.43 25.80
N ASN A 794 18.57 -20.65 25.95
CA ASN A 794 19.28 -21.90 25.79
C ASN A 794 18.43 -22.91 25.01
N HIS A 795 18.60 -22.90 23.69
CA HIS A 795 17.94 -23.82 22.75
C HIS A 795 18.16 -25.33 23.01
N LEU A 796 19.06 -25.72 23.92
CA LEU A 796 19.23 -27.13 24.32
C LEU A 796 18.20 -27.57 25.36
N THR A 797 17.54 -26.64 26.04
CA THR A 797 16.37 -26.92 26.88
C THR A 797 15.09 -26.83 26.05
N LYS A 798 13.95 -27.22 26.64
CA LYS A 798 12.65 -27.08 25.99
C LYS A 798 11.53 -27.03 26.99
N TRP A 799 10.45 -26.36 26.63
CA TRP A 799 9.15 -26.63 27.22
C TRP A 799 8.52 -27.85 26.56
N LEU A 800 7.94 -28.72 27.39
CA LEU A 800 7.16 -29.85 26.93
C LEU A 800 5.79 -29.83 27.63
N ASP A 801 4.81 -29.32 26.90
CA ASP A 801 3.41 -29.31 27.30
C ASP A 801 2.81 -30.71 27.19
N ASN A 802 2.13 -31.15 28.25
CA ASN A 802 1.43 -32.44 28.33
C ASN A 802 -0.10 -32.31 28.56
N GLY A 803 -0.67 -31.15 28.24
CA GLY A 803 -2.09 -30.82 28.39
C GLY A 803 -2.99 -31.39 27.29
N GLY A 804 -2.46 -32.24 26.40
CA GLY A 804 -3.20 -32.80 25.26
C GLY A 804 -3.02 -32.01 23.97
N ALA A 805 -3.52 -32.56 22.86
CA ALA A 805 -3.34 -31.97 21.54
C ALA A 805 -3.97 -30.57 21.48
N PRO A 806 -3.22 -29.53 21.07
CA PRO A 806 -3.73 -28.17 20.99
C PRO A 806 -4.83 -28.07 19.93
N THR A 807 -5.86 -27.28 20.23
CA THR A 807 -6.93 -26.92 19.29
C THR A 807 -7.26 -25.44 19.44
N VAL A 808 -8.02 -24.86 18.50
CA VAL A 808 -8.51 -23.47 18.64
C VAL A 808 -9.32 -23.28 19.92
N ALA A 809 -10.12 -24.27 20.33
CA ALA A 809 -10.95 -24.19 21.53
C ALA A 809 -10.17 -24.44 22.84
N ALA A 810 -9.02 -25.11 22.77
CA ALA A 810 -8.17 -25.45 23.90
C ALA A 810 -6.69 -25.40 23.47
N PRO A 811 -6.14 -24.19 23.26
CA PRO A 811 -4.77 -24.04 22.79
C PRO A 811 -3.76 -24.50 23.84
N ALA A 812 -2.57 -24.93 23.42
CA ALA A 812 -1.40 -24.90 24.29
C ALA A 812 -0.90 -23.47 24.37
N TRP A 813 -0.37 -23.03 25.50
CA TRP A 813 0.06 -21.65 25.60
C TRP A 813 1.21 -21.46 26.57
N VAL A 814 2.03 -20.48 26.25
CA VAL A 814 3.02 -19.87 27.13
C VAL A 814 2.82 -18.36 27.09
N SER A 815 2.97 -17.70 28.23
CA SER A 815 2.81 -16.26 28.36
C SER A 815 3.94 -15.67 29.17
N VAL A 816 4.36 -14.47 28.77
CA VAL A 816 5.33 -13.65 29.47
C VAL A 816 4.64 -12.40 30.02
N GLY A 817 4.95 -12.03 31.25
CA GLY A 817 4.58 -10.77 31.87
C GLY A 817 5.83 -9.91 32.08
N LEU A 818 5.78 -8.68 31.58
CA LEU A 818 6.85 -7.70 31.56
C LEU A 818 6.62 -6.67 32.68
N ALA A 819 7.69 -6.05 33.17
CA ALA A 819 7.60 -5.00 34.19
C ALA A 819 6.95 -3.71 33.66
N GLN A 820 7.03 -3.48 32.36
CA GLN A 820 6.45 -2.33 31.65
C GLN A 820 5.91 -2.80 30.30
N SER A 821 4.94 -2.07 29.75
CA SER A 821 4.42 -2.37 28.42
C SER A 821 5.53 -2.19 27.39
N GLN A 822 5.82 -3.24 26.62
CA GLN A 822 6.77 -3.21 25.52
C GLN A 822 6.06 -3.48 24.22
N ILE A 823 6.67 -3.13 23.09
CA ILE A 823 6.15 -3.44 21.75
C ILE A 823 6.89 -4.67 21.26
N VAL A 824 6.14 -5.65 20.77
CA VAL A 824 6.67 -6.83 20.10
C VAL A 824 6.22 -6.77 18.65
N SER A 825 7.16 -6.77 17.73
CA SER A 825 6.95 -6.72 16.28
C SER A 825 7.50 -7.95 15.55
N ALA A 826 8.16 -8.86 16.26
CA ALA A 826 8.49 -10.17 15.75
C ALA A 826 8.54 -11.23 16.87
N VAL A 827 8.36 -12.48 16.49
CA VAL A 827 8.59 -13.63 17.36
C VAL A 827 9.62 -14.53 16.71
N ALA A 828 10.68 -14.87 17.43
CA ALA A 828 11.56 -15.97 17.05
C ALA A 828 11.14 -17.25 17.75
N ILE A 829 11.19 -18.39 17.06
CA ILE A 829 10.78 -19.70 17.58
C ILE A 829 11.82 -20.73 17.20
N THR A 830 12.32 -21.50 18.17
CA THR A 830 13.26 -22.60 17.93
C THR A 830 12.59 -23.95 18.17
N SER A 831 12.69 -24.87 17.20
CA SER A 831 12.20 -26.25 17.34
C SER A 831 13.02 -27.02 18.37
N ALA A 832 12.38 -27.91 19.13
CA ALA A 832 13.07 -28.59 20.24
C ALA A 832 13.93 -29.77 19.76
N ASN A 833 14.18 -30.78 20.61
CA ASN A 833 15.01 -31.94 20.29
C ASN A 833 14.30 -33.29 20.08
N ASP A 834 13.09 -33.50 20.64
CA ASP A 834 12.46 -34.83 20.63
C ASP A 834 11.88 -35.28 19.27
N ALA A 835 10.75 -34.72 18.83
CA ALA A 835 9.99 -35.27 17.71
C ALA A 835 9.27 -34.19 16.88
N PRO A 836 9.40 -34.15 15.54
CA PRO A 836 8.75 -33.14 14.70
C PRO A 836 7.22 -33.08 14.84
N SER A 837 6.56 -34.19 15.19
CA SER A 837 5.11 -34.26 15.41
C SER A 837 4.61 -33.33 16.53
N ARG A 838 5.48 -32.93 17.45
CA ARG A 838 5.13 -32.09 18.61
C ARG A 838 5.44 -30.61 18.38
N ASP A 839 6.07 -30.27 17.26
CA ASP A 839 6.43 -28.89 16.96
C ASP A 839 5.17 -28.06 16.71
N ILE A 840 5.20 -26.83 17.23
CA ILE A 840 4.22 -25.79 16.96
C ILE A 840 4.05 -25.60 15.44
N GLU A 841 2.80 -25.58 14.98
CA GLU A 841 2.44 -25.39 13.56
C GLU A 841 1.55 -24.15 13.36
N ASN A 842 0.51 -24.01 14.18
CA ASN A 842 -0.37 -22.85 14.15
C ASN A 842 -0.43 -22.22 15.53
N PHE A 843 -0.31 -20.89 15.60
CA PHE A 843 -0.47 -20.15 16.83
C PHE A 843 -0.96 -18.72 16.59
N SER A 844 -1.50 -18.11 17.62
CA SER A 844 -1.80 -16.68 17.66
C SER A 844 -0.89 -16.01 18.68
N LEU A 845 -0.30 -14.87 18.34
CA LEU A 845 0.32 -13.98 19.33
C LEU A 845 -0.75 -13.03 19.84
N LEU A 846 -0.84 -12.92 21.16
CA LEU A 846 -1.80 -12.11 21.88
C LEU A 846 -1.07 -11.13 22.81
N GLY A 847 -1.60 -9.92 22.95
CA GLY A 847 -1.16 -8.91 23.91
C GLY A 847 -2.24 -8.59 24.95
N SER A 848 -1.84 -8.22 26.16
CA SER A 848 -2.74 -7.81 27.24
C SER A 848 -2.06 -6.83 28.21
N ASN A 849 -2.82 -5.87 28.75
CA ASN A 849 -2.34 -4.96 29.79
C ASN A 849 -2.83 -5.32 31.20
N ASP A 850 -3.77 -6.25 31.33
CA ASP A 850 -4.34 -6.70 32.62
C ASP A 850 -4.07 -8.20 32.89
N GLY A 851 -3.52 -8.92 31.91
CA GLY A 851 -3.25 -10.36 31.95
C GLY A 851 -4.50 -11.23 31.80
N THR A 852 -5.67 -10.65 31.54
CA THR A 852 -6.97 -11.35 31.47
C THR A 852 -7.72 -11.09 30.16
N THR A 853 -7.69 -9.86 29.67
CA THR A 853 -8.28 -9.44 28.40
C THR A 853 -7.19 -9.44 27.34
N TRP A 854 -7.33 -10.31 26.35
CA TRP A 854 -6.31 -10.53 25.33
C TRP A 854 -6.75 -10.00 23.97
N VAL A 855 -5.90 -9.18 23.37
CA VAL A 855 -6.05 -8.67 22.01
C VAL A 855 -5.14 -9.48 21.10
N LYS A 856 -5.68 -9.96 19.99
CA LYS A 856 -4.88 -10.69 19.00
C LYS A 856 -4.02 -9.73 18.20
N ILE A 857 -2.72 -9.99 18.17
CA ILE A 857 -1.74 -9.22 17.41
C ILE A 857 -1.55 -9.82 16.03
N THR A 858 -1.30 -11.13 15.96
CA THR A 858 -1.13 -11.84 14.69
C THR A 858 -1.50 -13.32 14.79
N ASP A 859 -1.81 -13.93 13.66
CA ASP A 859 -1.97 -15.37 13.48
C ASP A 859 -0.87 -15.91 12.59
N VAL A 860 -0.30 -17.04 12.99
CA VAL A 860 0.67 -17.79 12.21
C VAL A 860 0.10 -19.18 11.95
N ALA A 861 0.12 -19.60 10.69
CA ALA A 861 -0.35 -20.92 10.29
C ALA A 861 0.66 -21.62 9.41
N GLY A 862 0.77 -22.94 9.58
CA GLY A 862 1.61 -23.79 8.74
C GLY A 862 3.11 -23.67 9.02
N LEU A 863 3.52 -23.12 10.17
CA LEU A 863 4.92 -23.04 10.58
C LEU A 863 5.54 -24.43 10.46
N ASN A 864 6.70 -24.56 9.83
CA ASN A 864 7.32 -25.85 9.58
C ASN A 864 8.83 -25.76 9.70
N PHE A 865 9.41 -26.61 10.53
CA PHE A 865 10.84 -26.76 10.68
C PHE A 865 11.34 -27.90 9.78
N ALA A 866 12.35 -27.63 8.96
CA ALA A 866 13.07 -28.64 8.18
C ALA A 866 13.96 -29.52 9.06
N GLY A 867 14.43 -29.01 10.21
CA GLY A 867 15.29 -29.68 11.16
C GLY A 867 14.92 -29.48 12.63
N ARG A 868 15.72 -30.09 13.51
CA ARG A 868 15.66 -29.89 14.97
C ARG A 868 16.55 -28.72 15.38
N TYR A 869 16.21 -28.02 16.45
CA TYR A 869 16.87 -26.78 16.85
C TYR A 869 16.83 -25.72 15.75
N GLU A 870 15.75 -25.73 14.96
CA GLU A 870 15.55 -24.78 13.90
C GLU A 870 14.86 -23.52 14.39
N ARG A 871 15.55 -22.39 14.23
CA ARG A 871 15.05 -21.08 14.61
C ARG A 871 14.40 -20.40 13.41
N GLN A 872 13.14 -19.97 13.54
CA GLN A 872 12.45 -19.15 12.55
C GLN A 872 12.03 -17.82 13.18
N VAL A 873 12.17 -16.72 12.45
CA VAL A 873 11.72 -15.39 12.89
C VAL A 873 10.53 -14.96 12.05
N LEU A 874 9.47 -14.52 12.73
CA LEU A 874 8.19 -14.15 12.15
C LEU A 874 7.90 -12.70 12.52
N SER A 875 8.07 -11.80 11.56
CA SER A 875 7.82 -10.37 11.73
C SER A 875 6.37 -10.00 11.38
N PHE A 876 5.84 -9.00 12.05
CA PHE A 876 4.48 -8.48 11.83
C PHE A 876 4.39 -7.02 12.27
N GLY A 877 3.46 -6.26 11.68
CA GLY A 877 3.17 -4.91 12.12
C GLY A 877 2.48 -4.93 13.49
N ASN A 878 3.09 -4.30 14.50
CA ASN A 878 2.42 -4.04 15.76
C ASN A 878 2.94 -2.73 16.37
N GLY A 879 2.04 -1.77 16.56
CA GLY A 879 2.34 -0.52 17.27
C GLY A 879 1.84 -0.50 18.71
N ARG A 880 1.13 -1.54 19.16
CA ARG A 880 0.54 -1.55 20.50
C ARG A 880 1.50 -2.19 21.49
N ALA A 881 1.72 -1.52 22.62
CA ALA A 881 2.56 -2.01 23.70
C ALA A 881 1.71 -2.76 24.73
N TYR A 882 2.18 -3.92 25.18
CA TYR A 882 1.47 -4.74 26.17
C TYR A 882 2.40 -5.14 27.33
N GLN A 883 1.84 -5.21 28.54
CA GLN A 883 2.57 -5.76 29.70
C GLN A 883 2.64 -7.29 29.66
N HIS A 884 1.70 -7.93 28.99
CA HIS A 884 1.63 -9.38 28.88
C HIS A 884 1.54 -9.79 27.42
N TYR A 885 2.33 -10.80 27.05
CA TYR A 885 2.26 -11.45 25.75
C TYR A 885 2.00 -12.93 25.93
N LYS A 886 1.22 -13.53 25.03
CA LYS A 886 0.86 -14.94 25.06
C LYS A 886 0.88 -15.54 23.67
N VAL A 887 1.55 -16.66 23.53
CA VAL A 887 1.56 -17.48 22.31
C VAL A 887 0.55 -18.60 22.51
N ASP A 888 -0.62 -18.46 21.88
CA ASP A 888 -1.70 -19.46 21.89
C ASP A 888 -1.54 -20.41 20.70
N ILE A 889 -0.95 -21.56 20.95
CA ILE A 889 -0.73 -22.64 19.99
C ILE A 889 -2.03 -23.39 19.77
N SER A 890 -2.61 -23.25 18.59
CA SER A 890 -3.86 -23.90 18.21
C SER A 890 -3.65 -25.24 17.50
N LYS A 891 -2.43 -25.53 17.04
CA LYS A 891 -2.09 -26.81 16.39
C LYS A 891 -0.59 -27.11 16.47
N ASN A 892 -0.26 -28.38 16.71
CA ASN A 892 1.08 -28.95 16.50
C ASN A 892 1.07 -29.89 15.27
N LYS A 893 2.24 -30.15 14.69
CA LYS A 893 2.38 -30.82 13.38
C LYS A 893 1.70 -32.18 13.27
N GLY A 894 1.78 -32.98 14.33
CA GLY A 894 1.32 -34.37 14.34
C GLY A 894 -0.04 -34.57 14.98
N ASN A 895 -0.71 -33.50 15.44
CA ASN A 895 -1.85 -33.61 16.36
C ASN A 895 -1.49 -34.49 17.58
N ASP A 896 -0.24 -34.36 18.05
CA ASP A 896 0.31 -35.09 19.18
C ASP A 896 -0.28 -34.53 20.48
N SER A 897 -0.48 -35.39 21.48
CA SER A 897 -0.89 -34.98 22.82
C SER A 897 0.14 -34.09 23.55
N LEU A 898 1.36 -34.01 23.03
CA LEU A 898 2.44 -33.20 23.55
C LEU A 898 2.80 -32.08 22.57
N THR A 899 3.08 -30.90 23.10
CA THR A 899 3.60 -29.75 22.31
C THR A 899 4.95 -29.34 22.88
N GLN A 900 5.89 -28.98 22.03
CA GLN A 900 7.23 -28.56 22.46
C GLN A 900 7.71 -27.32 21.73
N VAL A 901 8.52 -26.55 22.44
CA VAL A 901 9.28 -25.40 21.90
C VAL A 901 10.60 -25.33 22.68
N ALA A 902 11.73 -25.18 21.97
CA ALA A 902 13.02 -24.98 22.62
C ALA A 902 13.15 -23.55 23.12
N GLU A 903 12.90 -22.56 22.26
CA GLU A 903 13.00 -21.15 22.60
C GLU A 903 11.93 -20.34 21.89
N LEU A 904 11.48 -19.28 22.54
CA LEU A 904 10.77 -18.15 21.97
C LEU A 904 11.50 -16.87 22.36
N GLU A 905 11.65 -15.95 21.42
CA GLU A 905 12.11 -14.59 21.71
C GLU A 905 11.02 -13.64 21.23
N LEU A 906 10.67 -12.65 22.04
CA LEU A 906 9.73 -11.61 21.67
C LEU A 906 10.52 -10.36 21.32
N LEU A 907 10.63 -10.07 20.02
CA LEU A 907 11.51 -9.05 19.51
C LEU A 907 10.76 -7.75 19.28
N GLY A 908 11.36 -6.64 19.71
CA GLY A 908 10.84 -5.31 19.40
C GLY A 908 11.74 -4.19 19.93
N PRO A 909 11.36 -2.93 19.68
CA PRO A 909 12.03 -1.79 20.28
C PRO A 909 11.85 -1.85 21.80
N VAL A 910 12.91 -1.56 22.56
CA VAL A 910 12.74 -1.31 24.00
C VAL A 910 12.29 0.14 24.16
N LEU A 911 11.08 0.30 24.68
CA LEU A 911 10.61 1.60 25.15
C LEU A 911 11.29 1.89 26.49
N GLU A 912 11.87 3.09 26.62
CA GLU A 912 12.45 3.61 27.87
C GLU A 912 11.38 3.93 28.93
#